data_AF-A0A924HEB4-F1
#
_entry.id   AF-A0A924HEB4-F1
#
_cell.length_a   1.000
_cell.length_b   1.000
_cell.length_c   1.000
_cell.angle_alpha   90.00
_cell.angle_beta   90.00
_cell.angle_gamma   90.00
#
_symmetry.space_group_name_H-M   'P 1'
#
loop_
_entity.id
_entity.type
_entity.pdbx_description
1 polymer ?
#
loop_
_entity_poly.entity_id
_entity_poly.type
_entity_poly.pdbx_seq_one_letter_code
_entity_poly.pdbx_strand_id
1 'polypeptide(L)'
;CSIENFDPMGIHTGDSITVAPAMTLSDRCYQDMRNQAIKMMRAIGNFAGGCNVQFSVNPADEKIIAIEINPRVSRSSALASKATGYPIAKIAAKLAIGYNLDELENQITKTTSAYFEPTIDYVIVKIPRWNFDKFKGANTTLGLQMKSVGEVMGIGRSFIEALQKACQSLEIGRAGLGSDGKQDRNIEDIMYKLENPSWDRLFAIKDAMRMGVPVESIRKVTKIDRWFLDQIQELDTLEKELKRYALNNIPKDIFNTLKQKGFSDIQIAWVLGNVTEDEVYDRRKELGINRVYKMVDTCAAEFPAQTPYFYSTYDGENESIPSDKKKVIVLGSGPNRIGQGIEFDYSCVHGLMAAHEEGYESIMINCNPESVSTDFNMADKLYFEPVFWEHVREIIELEKPEGVIVQLGGQTALKMAEKLHERGIKIIGTSFENMDIAEDRGRFSDLLKELNIPYPKYGVAETAEEAIIVAHEVGYPVLVRPSYVLGGQGMSIVINDEDLEKAVLKLLGDLPGNRVLIDHFLDRAEEAESDCIFDGDEIHIIGLMEHIEPAGIHSGDSSAVLPPFNLSDKVIGKMEEYTEKIARALNIRGLMNMQFAIKNNEVYVIEANPRASRTVPFIAKAYDVAYINIATKVMLGTKKLKDFTIERKLIGYAIKEPVFSHHKFPEIQKELGPEMKSTGEAIRFIKDLEDPHFIQLYKEKSMYLSK
;
A
#
# COMPACT_ATOMS: atom_id res chain seq x y z
N CYS A 1 0.85 -21.56 14.13
CA CYS A 1 0.58 -20.14 14.50
C CYS A 1 -0.82 -20.05 15.08
N SER A 2 -0.95 -19.46 16.26
CA SER A 2 -2.23 -19.04 16.84
C SER A 2 -2.43 -17.54 16.58
N ILE A 3 -3.68 -17.14 16.35
CA ILE A 3 -4.03 -15.75 16.08
C ILE A 3 -5.24 -15.43 16.96
N GLU A 4 -5.15 -14.36 17.74
CA GLU A 4 -6.25 -13.83 18.53
C GLU A 4 -6.80 -12.57 17.85
N ASN A 5 -8.13 -12.44 17.80
CA ASN A 5 -8.76 -11.27 17.19
C ASN A 5 -8.92 -10.22 18.29
N PHE A 6 -8.44 -9.00 18.01
CA PHE A 6 -8.69 -7.84 18.87
C PHE A 6 -10.18 -7.48 18.81
N ASP A 7 -10.74 -7.47 17.60
CA ASP A 7 -12.18 -7.29 17.39
C ASP A 7 -12.94 -8.60 17.67
N PRO A 8 -13.95 -8.59 18.55
CA PRO A 8 -14.64 -9.81 18.98
C PRO A 8 -15.54 -10.40 17.88
N MET A 9 -16.00 -11.63 18.13
CA MET A 9 -16.95 -12.35 17.27
C MET A 9 -18.14 -11.48 16.86
N GLY A 10 -18.47 -11.51 15.57
CA GLY A 10 -19.46 -10.64 14.94
C GLY A 10 -18.84 -9.79 13.82
N ILE A 11 -17.52 -9.58 13.88
CA ILE A 11 -16.71 -8.99 12.81
C ILE A 11 -15.88 -10.10 12.18
N HIS A 12 -15.90 -10.16 10.85
CA HIS A 12 -15.18 -11.17 10.09
C HIS A 12 -13.66 -10.98 10.25
N THR A 13 -12.92 -12.08 10.41
CA THR A 13 -11.46 -12.09 10.69
C THR A 13 -10.62 -11.24 9.72
N GLY A 14 -11.05 -11.11 8.46
CA GLY A 14 -10.42 -10.24 7.46
C GLY A 14 -10.60 -8.74 7.71
N ASP A 15 -11.72 -8.33 8.32
CA ASP A 15 -12.03 -6.96 8.75
C ASP A 15 -11.66 -6.72 10.23
N SER A 16 -11.12 -7.73 10.92
CA SER A 16 -10.66 -7.59 12.29
C SER A 16 -9.18 -7.20 12.33
N ILE A 17 -8.83 -6.37 13.32
CA ILE A 17 -7.48 -6.31 13.87
C ILE A 17 -7.20 -7.67 14.52
N THR A 18 -6.03 -8.23 14.23
CA THR A 18 -5.62 -9.53 14.78
C THR A 18 -4.19 -9.50 15.27
N VAL A 19 -3.88 -10.34 16.25
CA VAL A 19 -2.56 -10.44 16.85
C VAL A 19 -2.04 -11.86 16.82
N ALA A 20 -0.71 -12.00 16.71
CA ALA A 20 -0.01 -13.26 16.89
C ALA A 20 1.15 -13.07 17.89
N PRO A 21 1.34 -13.99 18.86
CA PRO A 21 0.51 -15.17 19.12
C PRO A 21 -0.81 -14.79 19.83
N ALA A 22 -1.61 -15.79 20.24
CA ALA A 22 -2.71 -15.56 21.18
C ALA A 22 -2.17 -15.06 22.54
N MET A 23 -2.88 -14.11 23.14
CA MET A 23 -2.44 -13.34 24.32
C MET A 23 -3.20 -13.71 25.60
N THR A 24 -4.51 -13.96 25.50
CA THR A 24 -5.40 -14.02 26.67
C THR A 24 -5.90 -15.42 27.03
N LEU A 25 -5.43 -16.44 26.33
CA LEU A 25 -5.77 -17.84 26.62
C LEU A 25 -4.88 -18.40 27.73
N SER A 26 -5.48 -19.09 28.70
CA SER A 26 -4.69 -19.98 29.57
C SER A 26 -4.06 -21.10 28.75
N ASP A 27 -2.92 -21.63 29.21
CA ASP A 27 -2.28 -22.77 28.51
C ASP A 27 -3.24 -23.95 28.37
N ARG A 28 -4.08 -24.21 29.40
CA ARG A 28 -5.10 -25.25 29.32
C ARG A 28 -6.08 -25.02 28.16
N CYS A 29 -6.65 -23.82 28.07
CA CYS A 29 -7.56 -23.47 26.98
C CYS A 29 -6.86 -23.57 25.62
N TYR A 30 -5.60 -23.10 25.54
CA TYR A 30 -4.78 -23.18 24.34
C TYR A 30 -4.57 -24.64 23.88
N GLN A 31 -4.18 -25.54 24.79
CA GLN A 31 -3.99 -26.97 24.47
C GLN A 31 -5.30 -27.63 24.05
N ASP A 32 -6.41 -27.31 24.72
CA ASP A 32 -7.73 -27.82 24.36
C ASP A 32 -8.15 -27.35 22.94
N MET A 33 -7.90 -26.07 22.61
CA MET A 33 -8.13 -25.52 21.27
C MET A 33 -7.24 -26.19 20.22
N ARG A 34 -5.93 -26.36 20.52
CA ARG A 34 -4.96 -27.05 19.66
C ARG A 34 -5.39 -28.48 19.34
N ASN A 35 -5.81 -29.23 20.35
CA ASN A 35 -6.28 -30.61 20.19
C ASN A 35 -7.57 -30.68 19.33
N GLN A 36 -8.49 -29.74 19.52
CA GLN A 36 -9.70 -29.64 18.69
C GLN A 36 -9.38 -29.32 17.23
N ALA A 37 -8.41 -28.42 16.96
CA ALA A 37 -7.99 -28.10 15.60
C ALA A 37 -7.43 -29.33 14.86
N ILE A 38 -6.56 -30.10 15.54
CA ILE A 38 -6.02 -31.35 14.99
C ILE A 38 -7.14 -32.37 14.74
N LYS A 39 -8.11 -32.48 15.66
CA LYS A 39 -9.27 -33.38 15.50
C LYS A 39 -10.13 -32.98 14.30
N MET A 40 -10.41 -31.68 14.12
CA MET A 40 -11.17 -31.18 12.97
C MET A 40 -10.46 -31.45 11.65
N MET A 41 -9.15 -31.19 11.58
CA MET A 41 -8.34 -31.47 10.39
C MET A 41 -8.36 -32.96 10.03
N ARG A 42 -8.14 -33.86 11.00
CA ARG A 42 -8.19 -35.32 10.78
C ARG A 42 -9.56 -35.82 10.33
N ALA A 43 -10.64 -35.15 10.74
CA ALA A 43 -12.00 -35.52 10.36
C ALA A 43 -12.32 -35.23 8.88
N ILE A 44 -11.54 -34.39 8.19
CA ILE A 44 -11.68 -34.13 6.75
C ILE A 44 -11.22 -35.32 5.89
N GLY A 45 -10.46 -36.26 6.47
CA GLY A 45 -9.95 -37.46 5.80
C GLY A 45 -8.46 -37.34 5.47
N ASN A 46 -8.07 -37.82 4.29
CA ASN A 46 -6.68 -37.77 3.82
C ASN A 46 -6.32 -36.36 3.33
N PHE A 47 -6.12 -35.44 4.27
CA PHE A 47 -5.68 -34.08 3.99
C PHE A 47 -4.16 -33.96 4.08
N ALA A 48 -3.52 -33.54 2.99
CA ALA A 48 -2.09 -33.27 2.91
C ALA A 48 -1.88 -31.80 2.50
N GLY A 49 -1.64 -30.93 3.48
CA GLY A 49 -1.46 -29.49 3.24
C GLY A 49 -1.66 -28.64 4.49
N GLY A 50 -1.75 -27.33 4.29
CA GLY A 50 -2.07 -26.36 5.35
C GLY A 50 -3.55 -25.98 5.35
N CYS A 51 -4.17 -25.90 6.52
CA CYS A 51 -5.54 -25.43 6.71
C CYS A 51 -5.62 -24.35 7.79
N ASN A 52 -6.72 -23.59 7.81
CA ASN A 52 -7.05 -22.66 8.88
C ASN A 52 -8.29 -23.17 9.63
N VAL A 53 -8.27 -23.13 10.96
CA VAL A 53 -9.40 -23.48 11.82
C VAL A 53 -9.76 -22.29 12.68
N GLN A 54 -11.04 -21.96 12.78
CA GLN A 54 -11.53 -20.82 13.55
C GLN A 54 -12.38 -21.30 14.74
N PHE A 55 -12.18 -20.63 15.86
CA PHE A 55 -12.89 -20.90 17.11
C PHE A 55 -13.44 -19.60 17.68
N SER A 56 -14.53 -19.72 18.44
CA SER A 56 -14.98 -18.72 19.40
C SER A 56 -14.70 -19.25 20.80
N VAL A 57 -14.19 -18.40 21.68
CA VAL A 57 -13.91 -18.72 23.08
C VAL A 57 -14.73 -17.78 23.95
N ASN A 58 -15.51 -18.35 24.88
CA ASN A 58 -16.23 -17.54 25.86
C ASN A 58 -15.26 -17.06 26.95
N PRO A 59 -15.04 -15.74 27.11
CA PRO A 59 -14.06 -15.21 28.07
C PRO A 59 -14.44 -15.46 29.54
N ALA A 60 -15.69 -15.82 29.84
CA ALA A 60 -16.14 -16.05 31.22
C ALA A 60 -15.79 -17.46 31.76
N ASP A 61 -15.74 -18.47 30.87
CA ASP A 61 -15.62 -19.89 31.27
C ASP A 61 -14.71 -20.71 30.34
N GLU A 62 -14.00 -20.05 29.40
CA GLU A 62 -13.10 -20.66 28.42
C GLU A 62 -13.77 -21.71 27.51
N LYS A 63 -15.10 -21.71 27.40
CA LYS A 63 -15.80 -22.65 26.51
C LYS A 63 -15.47 -22.36 25.04
N ILE A 64 -14.92 -23.37 24.36
CA ILE A 64 -14.53 -23.32 22.95
C ILE A 64 -15.69 -23.80 22.07
N ILE A 65 -15.98 -23.05 21.01
CA ILE A 65 -16.93 -23.40 19.94
C ILE A 65 -16.18 -23.34 18.61
N ALA A 66 -16.15 -24.44 17.87
CA ALA A 66 -15.64 -24.46 16.50
C ALA A 66 -16.58 -23.67 15.57
N ILE A 67 -16.01 -22.80 14.74
CA ILE A 67 -16.75 -21.95 13.80
C ILE A 67 -16.67 -22.52 12.39
N GLU A 68 -15.47 -22.62 11.84
CA GLU A 68 -15.25 -23.15 10.50
C GLU A 68 -13.84 -23.76 10.35
N ILE A 69 -13.66 -24.52 9.27
CA ILE A 69 -12.37 -24.99 8.79
C ILE A 69 -12.23 -24.69 7.31
N ASN A 70 -11.12 -24.09 6.93
CA ASN A 70 -10.76 -23.76 5.56
C ASN A 70 -9.68 -24.76 5.10
N PRO A 71 -10.00 -25.79 4.29
CA PRO A 71 -9.06 -26.84 3.86
C PRO A 71 -8.15 -26.36 2.72
N ARG A 72 -7.54 -25.19 2.88
CA ARG A 72 -6.63 -24.54 1.93
C ARG A 72 -5.80 -23.48 2.64
N VAL A 73 -4.80 -22.97 1.92
CA VAL A 73 -4.16 -21.69 2.28
C VAL A 73 -5.20 -20.55 2.26
N SER A 74 -4.95 -19.55 3.08
CA SER A 74 -5.82 -18.40 3.34
C SER A 74 -4.99 -17.13 3.57
N ARG A 75 -5.65 -15.97 3.61
CA ARG A 75 -5.03 -14.71 4.08
C ARG A 75 -4.35 -14.89 5.45
N SER A 76 -4.99 -15.62 6.37
CA SER A 76 -4.45 -15.94 7.69
C SER A 76 -3.22 -16.85 7.63
N SER A 77 -3.11 -17.73 6.62
CA SER A 77 -1.88 -18.50 6.42
C SER A 77 -0.74 -17.67 5.84
N ALA A 78 -1.03 -16.67 5.00
CA ALA A 78 -0.01 -15.73 4.52
C ALA A 78 0.50 -14.89 5.70
N LEU A 79 -0.41 -14.29 6.47
CA LEU A 79 -0.10 -13.59 7.72
C LEU A 79 0.71 -14.48 8.67
N ALA A 80 0.27 -15.71 8.94
CA ALA A 80 1.01 -16.64 9.81
C ALA A 80 2.41 -16.99 9.26
N SER A 81 2.57 -17.08 7.95
CA SER A 81 3.88 -17.37 7.33
C SER A 81 4.84 -16.20 7.51
N LYS A 82 4.37 -14.97 7.29
CA LYS A 82 5.17 -13.76 7.58
C LYS A 82 5.44 -13.61 9.07
N ALA A 83 4.45 -13.95 9.90
CA ALA A 83 4.54 -13.77 11.33
C ALA A 83 5.57 -14.69 11.98
N THR A 84 5.64 -15.93 11.51
CA THR A 84 6.50 -16.94 12.11
C THR A 84 7.80 -17.15 11.35
N GLY A 85 7.90 -16.72 10.10
CA GLY A 85 8.96 -17.13 9.17
C GLY A 85 8.73 -18.53 8.55
N TYR A 86 7.68 -19.25 8.97
CA TYR A 86 7.39 -20.60 8.47
C TYR A 86 6.62 -20.55 7.13
N PRO A 87 7.16 -21.05 6.01
CA PRO A 87 6.55 -20.83 4.69
C PRO A 87 5.44 -21.85 4.38
N ILE A 88 4.25 -21.65 4.97
CA ILE A 88 3.14 -22.62 4.96
C ILE A 88 2.79 -23.10 3.55
N ALA A 89 2.66 -22.20 2.59
CA ALA A 89 2.28 -22.57 1.21
C ALA A 89 3.37 -23.42 0.52
N LYS A 90 4.66 -23.10 0.72
CA LYS A 90 5.79 -23.86 0.16
C LYS A 90 5.85 -25.27 0.77
N ILE A 91 5.64 -25.39 2.07
CA ILE A 91 5.59 -26.68 2.76
C ILE A 91 4.37 -27.48 2.29
N ALA A 92 3.18 -26.88 2.28
CA ALA A 92 1.95 -27.53 1.86
C ALA A 92 2.03 -28.07 0.42
N ALA A 93 2.66 -27.34 -0.51
CA ALA A 93 2.89 -27.80 -1.87
C ALA A 93 3.76 -29.06 -1.94
N LYS A 94 4.80 -29.16 -1.08
CA LYS A 94 5.64 -30.37 -1.00
C LYS A 94 4.90 -31.54 -0.35
N LEU A 95 4.12 -31.30 0.71
CA LEU A 95 3.28 -32.34 1.31
C LEU A 95 2.28 -32.93 0.31
N ALA A 96 1.71 -32.09 -0.57
CA ALA A 96 0.74 -32.52 -1.58
C ALA A 96 1.32 -33.49 -2.62
N ILE A 97 2.65 -33.52 -2.80
CA ILE A 97 3.34 -34.46 -3.69
C ILE A 97 4.01 -35.63 -2.94
N GLY A 98 3.67 -35.82 -1.66
CA GLY A 98 4.02 -37.02 -0.89
C GLY A 98 5.15 -36.87 0.13
N TYR A 99 5.73 -35.67 0.30
CA TYR A 99 6.70 -35.44 1.39
C TYR A 99 6.04 -35.47 2.76
N ASN A 100 6.82 -35.83 3.78
CA ASN A 100 6.46 -35.67 5.19
C ASN A 100 7.16 -34.45 5.81
N LEU A 101 6.63 -33.91 6.91
CA LEU A 101 7.18 -32.70 7.55
C LEU A 101 8.62 -32.87 8.05
N ASP A 102 8.98 -34.07 8.49
CA ASP A 102 10.31 -34.43 8.99
C ASP A 102 11.36 -34.56 7.88
N GLU A 103 10.93 -34.75 6.63
CA GLU A 103 11.79 -34.80 5.44
C GLU A 103 12.12 -33.42 4.87
N LEU A 104 11.41 -32.38 5.31
CA LEU A 104 11.56 -31.02 4.81
C LEU A 104 12.41 -30.19 5.77
N GLU A 105 13.34 -29.40 5.25
CA GLU A 105 14.16 -28.48 6.06
C GLU A 105 13.40 -27.19 6.40
N ASN A 106 13.65 -26.66 7.60
CA ASN A 106 13.25 -25.29 7.97
C ASN A 106 14.11 -24.28 7.20
N GLN A 107 13.48 -23.48 6.35
CA GLN A 107 14.18 -22.50 5.49
C GLN A 107 14.86 -21.36 6.27
N ILE A 108 14.44 -21.11 7.51
CA ILE A 108 14.97 -20.02 8.33
C ILE A 108 16.25 -20.43 9.07
N THR A 109 16.21 -21.55 9.80
CA THR A 109 17.36 -22.05 10.57
C THR A 109 18.31 -22.90 9.73
N LYS A 110 17.81 -23.53 8.65
CA LYS A 110 18.51 -24.50 7.77
C LYS A 110 19.21 -25.66 8.48
N THR A 111 18.89 -25.87 9.75
CA THR A 111 19.52 -26.85 10.65
C THR A 111 18.49 -27.73 11.35
N THR A 112 17.20 -27.37 11.24
CA THR A 112 16.07 -28.13 11.79
C THR A 112 15.10 -28.54 10.68
N SER A 113 14.19 -29.48 10.96
CA SER A 113 13.14 -29.88 10.01
C SER A 113 11.95 -28.92 10.05
N ALA A 114 11.02 -29.07 9.11
CA ALA A 114 9.75 -28.36 9.09
C ALA A 114 8.72 -28.96 10.07
N TYR A 115 9.09 -30.01 10.81
CA TYR A 115 8.22 -30.69 11.77
C TYR A 115 8.37 -30.11 13.19
N PHE A 116 7.86 -28.90 13.39
CA PHE A 116 7.85 -28.22 14.67
C PHE A 116 6.69 -27.20 14.75
N GLU A 117 6.45 -26.66 15.93
CA GLU A 117 5.58 -25.51 16.13
C GLU A 117 6.45 -24.27 16.36
N PRO A 118 6.36 -23.24 15.50
CA PRO A 118 7.15 -22.03 15.69
C PRO A 118 6.88 -21.35 17.02
N THR A 119 7.94 -20.88 17.65
CA THR A 119 7.90 -20.00 18.83
C THR A 119 8.44 -18.64 18.41
N ILE A 120 7.75 -17.58 18.82
CA ILE A 120 8.14 -16.19 18.51
C ILE A 120 8.32 -15.42 19.81
N ASP A 121 9.33 -14.57 19.86
CA ASP A 121 9.68 -13.71 21.00
C ASP A 121 9.29 -12.24 20.75
N TYR A 122 8.32 -12.05 19.87
CA TYR A 122 7.75 -10.77 19.48
C TYR A 122 6.24 -10.90 19.28
N VAL A 123 5.59 -9.75 19.18
CA VAL A 123 4.17 -9.60 18.91
C VAL A 123 3.97 -9.05 17.52
N ILE A 124 2.94 -9.56 16.86
CA ILE A 124 2.49 -9.06 15.58
C ILE A 124 1.08 -8.53 15.70
N VAL A 125 0.84 -7.40 15.05
CA VAL A 125 -0.48 -6.80 14.92
C VAL A 125 -0.78 -6.60 13.44
N LYS A 126 -1.87 -7.21 12.97
CA LYS A 126 -2.44 -6.95 11.66
C LYS A 126 -3.59 -5.97 11.79
N ILE A 127 -3.65 -4.96 10.92
CA ILE A 127 -4.79 -4.04 10.81
C ILE A 127 -5.28 -4.07 9.35
N PRO A 128 -6.59 -4.24 9.10
CA PRO A 128 -7.13 -4.18 7.75
C PRO A 128 -7.08 -2.74 7.18
N ARG A 129 -7.13 -2.62 5.85
CA ARG A 129 -7.21 -1.35 5.13
C ARG A 129 -8.54 -1.26 4.39
N TRP A 130 -9.25 -0.14 4.50
CA TRP A 130 -10.57 0.09 3.88
C TRP A 130 -10.60 1.33 3.00
N ASN A 131 -11.38 1.33 1.92
CA ASN A 131 -11.60 2.50 1.06
C ASN A 131 -13.06 2.93 1.01
N PHE A 132 -13.71 3.07 2.17
CA PHE A 132 -15.10 3.53 2.22
C PHE A 132 -15.31 4.92 1.61
N ASP A 133 -14.28 5.76 1.60
CA ASP A 133 -14.26 7.08 0.98
C ASP A 133 -14.61 7.04 -0.53
N LYS A 134 -14.25 5.96 -1.21
CA LYS A 134 -14.53 5.72 -2.64
C LYS A 134 -15.95 5.22 -2.93
N PHE A 135 -16.68 4.80 -1.89
CA PHE A 135 -18.02 4.23 -2.00
C PHE A 135 -19.01 5.08 -1.21
N LYS A 136 -19.28 6.30 -1.70
CA LYS A 136 -20.18 7.26 -1.05
C LYS A 136 -21.57 6.66 -0.84
N GLY A 137 -22.05 6.67 0.40
CA GLY A 137 -23.33 6.07 0.79
C GLY A 137 -23.26 4.60 1.19
N ALA A 138 -22.07 3.98 1.15
CA ALA A 138 -21.89 2.60 1.55
C ALA A 138 -22.08 2.46 3.06
N ASN A 139 -22.63 1.32 3.46
CA ASN A 139 -22.66 0.90 4.84
C ASN A 139 -21.23 0.58 5.30
N THR A 140 -20.69 1.45 6.16
CA THR A 140 -19.33 1.31 6.71
C THR A 140 -19.27 0.41 7.94
N THR A 141 -20.40 -0.07 8.47
CA THR A 141 -20.43 -0.98 9.61
C THR A 141 -19.78 -2.31 9.26
N LEU A 142 -18.84 -2.73 10.10
CA LEU A 142 -18.13 -4.01 10.00
C LEU A 142 -19.01 -5.14 10.56
N GLY A 143 -18.95 -6.30 9.91
CA GLY A 143 -19.78 -7.45 10.26
C GLY A 143 -19.21 -8.74 9.70
N LEU A 144 -20.08 -9.70 9.38
CA LEU A 144 -19.68 -11.03 8.89
C LEU A 144 -19.16 -11.04 7.45
N GLN A 145 -19.49 -10.02 6.65
CA GLN A 145 -18.99 -9.88 5.28
C GLN A 145 -17.81 -8.92 5.26
N MET A 146 -16.66 -9.41 4.80
CA MET A 146 -15.44 -8.61 4.63
C MET A 146 -15.63 -7.47 3.64
N LYS A 147 -15.17 -6.28 4.03
CA LYS A 147 -15.18 -5.02 3.26
C LYS A 147 -13.80 -4.38 3.11
N SER A 148 -12.78 -4.86 3.82
CA SER A 148 -11.39 -4.41 3.66
C SER A 148 -10.84 -4.76 2.27
N VAL A 149 -9.95 -3.92 1.75
CA VAL A 149 -9.30 -4.05 0.44
C VAL A 149 -7.83 -4.47 0.52
N GLY A 150 -7.26 -4.51 1.73
CA GLY A 150 -5.90 -4.95 2.00
C GLY A 150 -5.62 -4.97 3.50
N GLU A 151 -4.36 -5.12 3.87
CA GLU A 151 -3.93 -5.19 5.26
C GLU A 151 -2.47 -4.76 5.46
N VAL A 152 -2.16 -4.34 6.67
CA VAL A 152 -0.80 -4.06 7.16
C VAL A 152 -0.45 -5.00 8.29
N MET A 153 0.84 -5.21 8.48
CA MET A 153 1.36 -5.93 9.64
C MET A 153 2.47 -5.10 10.31
N GLY A 154 2.41 -4.98 11.63
CA GLY A 154 3.47 -4.42 12.48
C GLY A 154 4.06 -5.51 13.36
N ILE A 155 5.38 -5.52 13.53
CA ILE A 155 6.12 -6.43 14.41
C ILE A 155 6.81 -5.60 15.50
N GLY A 156 6.71 -6.00 16.76
CA GLY A 156 7.36 -5.34 17.89
C GLY A 156 7.57 -6.29 19.07
N ARG A 157 8.44 -5.94 20.01
CA ARG A 157 8.69 -6.74 21.23
C ARG A 157 7.55 -6.66 22.25
N SER A 158 6.62 -5.74 22.03
CA SER A 158 5.37 -5.62 22.79
C SER A 158 4.18 -5.39 21.86
N PHE A 159 2.98 -5.68 22.36
CA PHE A 159 1.74 -5.39 21.63
C PHE A 159 1.60 -3.91 21.26
N ILE A 160 1.95 -3.01 22.17
CA ILE A 160 1.82 -1.56 21.95
C ILE A 160 2.77 -1.10 20.84
N GLU A 161 4.02 -1.57 20.85
CA GLU A 161 4.99 -1.26 19.79
C GLU A 161 4.51 -1.76 18.42
N ALA A 162 4.07 -3.02 18.36
CA ALA A 162 3.55 -3.63 17.13
C ALA A 162 2.29 -2.90 16.61
N LEU A 163 1.39 -2.50 17.51
CA LEU A 163 0.17 -1.76 17.21
C LEU A 163 0.48 -0.37 16.64
N GLN A 164 1.40 0.38 17.26
CA GLN A 164 1.78 1.71 16.80
C GLN A 164 2.44 1.65 15.41
N LYS A 165 3.33 0.68 15.18
CA LYS A 165 3.93 0.42 13.86
C LYS A 165 2.87 0.04 12.83
N ALA A 166 1.91 -0.82 13.18
CA ALA A 166 0.81 -1.16 12.29
C ALA A 166 -0.04 0.09 11.94
N CYS A 167 -0.31 0.98 12.91
CA CYS A 167 -1.01 2.25 12.64
C CYS A 167 -0.23 3.18 11.69
N GLN A 168 1.10 3.25 11.84
CA GLN A 168 1.97 4.02 10.94
C GLN A 168 1.92 3.46 9.51
N SER A 169 1.83 2.14 9.36
CA SER A 169 1.78 1.45 8.07
C SER A 169 0.47 1.63 7.30
N LEU A 170 -0.63 2.08 7.92
CA LEU A 170 -1.97 2.08 7.31
C LEU A 170 -2.13 3.00 6.10
N GLU A 171 -1.16 3.89 5.84
CA GLU A 171 -1.21 4.84 4.73
C GLU A 171 -2.49 5.71 4.73
N ILE A 172 -2.96 6.05 5.93
CA ILE A 172 -4.03 7.02 6.20
C ILE A 172 -3.48 8.30 6.88
N GLY A 173 -2.15 8.43 6.88
CA GLY A 173 -1.43 9.57 7.45
C GLY A 173 -1.51 9.65 8.98
N ARG A 174 -1.57 8.51 9.67
CA ARG A 174 -1.47 8.46 11.14
C ARG A 174 -0.02 8.23 11.52
N ALA A 175 0.47 8.93 12.55
CA ALA A 175 1.84 8.77 13.05
C ALA A 175 1.97 7.63 14.09
N GLY A 176 0.85 6.94 14.36
CA GLY A 176 0.68 5.93 15.40
C GLY A 176 -0.78 5.95 15.89
N LEU A 177 -1.04 5.41 17.07
CA LEU A 177 -2.36 5.44 17.70
C LEU A 177 -2.58 6.73 18.48
N GLY A 178 -2.93 7.80 17.76
CA GLY A 178 -3.22 9.12 18.33
C GLY A 178 -1.98 10.02 18.38
N SER A 179 -2.12 11.17 19.05
CA SER A 179 -1.06 12.18 19.19
C SER A 179 -0.50 12.70 17.84
N ASP A 180 -1.38 12.90 16.87
CA ASP A 180 -1.03 13.33 15.50
C ASP A 180 -1.96 14.42 14.94
N GLY A 181 -2.75 15.06 15.83
CA GLY A 181 -3.68 16.13 15.47
C GLY A 181 -4.99 15.67 14.83
N LYS A 182 -5.16 14.37 14.56
CA LYS A 182 -6.33 13.79 13.86
C LYS A 182 -7.37 13.18 14.79
N GLN A 183 -7.43 13.67 16.02
CA GLN A 183 -8.35 13.16 17.02
C GLN A 183 -9.76 13.71 16.91
N ASP A 184 -10.73 12.85 17.23
CA ASP A 184 -12.09 13.28 17.49
C ASP A 184 -12.19 13.91 18.89
N ARG A 185 -13.05 14.93 19.02
CA ARG A 185 -13.34 15.63 20.28
C ARG A 185 -14.82 15.57 20.65
N ASN A 186 -15.67 15.04 19.78
CA ASN A 186 -17.08 14.89 20.04
C ASN A 186 -17.35 13.55 20.73
N ILE A 187 -17.71 13.60 22.01
CA ILE A 187 -17.97 12.39 22.79
C ILE A 187 -19.15 11.58 22.25
N GLU A 188 -20.16 12.22 21.66
CA GLU A 188 -21.32 11.53 21.10
C GLU A 188 -20.93 10.70 19.87
N ASP A 189 -20.11 11.28 18.98
CA ASP A 189 -19.59 10.60 17.79
C ASP A 189 -18.64 9.46 18.18
N ILE A 190 -17.75 9.69 19.15
CA ILE A 190 -16.86 8.66 19.69
C ILE A 190 -17.66 7.48 20.24
N MET A 191 -18.65 7.72 21.10
CA MET A 191 -19.47 6.64 21.68
C MET A 191 -20.26 5.90 20.60
N TYR A 192 -20.78 6.61 19.60
CA TYR A 192 -21.43 5.99 18.44
C TYR A 192 -20.49 5.04 17.68
N LYS A 193 -19.24 5.46 17.40
CA LYS A 193 -18.21 4.63 16.75
C LYS A 193 -17.78 3.41 17.58
N LEU A 194 -17.81 3.52 18.90
CA LEU A 194 -17.53 2.38 19.79
C LEU A 194 -18.64 1.31 19.70
N GLU A 195 -19.91 1.75 19.69
CA GLU A 195 -21.09 0.88 19.59
C GLU A 195 -21.26 0.27 18.19
N ASN A 196 -20.93 1.04 17.15
CA ASN A 196 -21.14 0.69 15.75
C ASN A 196 -19.78 0.52 15.06
N PRO A 197 -19.21 -0.71 15.05
CA PRO A 197 -17.86 -0.91 14.56
C PRO A 197 -17.71 -0.49 13.11
N SER A 198 -16.74 0.39 12.87
CA SER A 198 -16.29 0.84 11.55
C SER A 198 -14.76 0.83 11.49
N TRP A 199 -14.20 1.25 10.35
CA TRP A 199 -12.77 1.26 10.07
C TRP A 199 -11.93 2.07 11.09
N ASP A 200 -12.53 3.07 11.75
CA ASP A 200 -11.86 4.00 12.67
C ASP A 200 -12.08 3.67 14.15
N ARG A 201 -12.75 2.56 14.48
CA ARG A 201 -13.09 2.21 15.88
C ARG A 201 -11.87 2.17 16.79
N LEU A 202 -10.72 1.69 16.31
CA LEU A 202 -9.46 1.68 17.08
C LEU A 202 -9.07 3.09 17.53
N PHE A 203 -9.19 4.09 16.65
CA PHE A 203 -8.86 5.48 16.96
C PHE A 203 -9.90 6.08 17.93
N ALA A 204 -11.18 5.76 17.74
CA ALA A 204 -12.24 6.16 18.68
C ALA A 204 -12.01 5.61 20.11
N ILE A 205 -11.46 4.39 20.25
CA ILE A 205 -11.07 3.83 21.56
C ILE A 205 -10.01 4.72 22.23
N LYS A 206 -8.95 5.09 21.50
CA LYS A 206 -7.90 5.97 22.03
C LYS A 206 -8.44 7.35 22.38
N ASP A 207 -9.32 7.91 21.56
CA ASP A 207 -9.94 9.21 21.79
C ASP A 207 -10.86 9.19 23.02
N ALA A 208 -11.65 8.12 23.20
CA ALA A 208 -12.46 7.90 24.40
C ALA A 208 -11.60 7.86 25.68
N MET A 209 -10.51 7.09 25.67
CA MET A 209 -9.57 7.01 26.80
C MET A 209 -8.93 8.37 27.11
N ARG A 210 -8.55 9.14 26.08
CA ARG A 210 -8.02 10.50 26.26
C ARG A 210 -9.03 11.43 26.93
N MET A 211 -10.32 11.27 26.64
CA MET A 211 -11.42 12.01 27.27
C MET A 211 -11.76 11.51 28.68
N GLY A 212 -11.09 10.47 29.17
CA GLY A 212 -11.31 9.92 30.51
C GLY A 212 -12.47 8.93 30.59
N VAL A 213 -12.95 8.40 29.46
CA VAL A 213 -13.95 7.32 29.47
C VAL A 213 -13.32 6.08 30.12
N PRO A 214 -13.96 5.47 31.14
CA PRO A 214 -13.41 4.29 31.80
C PRO A 214 -13.26 3.10 30.84
N VAL A 215 -12.14 2.36 30.97
CA VAL A 215 -11.87 1.13 30.21
C VAL A 215 -13.04 0.15 30.26
N GLU A 216 -13.67 -0.02 31.42
CA GLU A 216 -14.80 -0.93 31.59
C GLU A 216 -16.04 -0.50 30.79
N SER A 217 -16.25 0.81 30.60
CA SER A 217 -17.33 1.32 29.75
C SER A 217 -17.06 1.01 28.28
N ILE A 218 -15.83 1.24 27.82
CA ILE A 218 -15.39 0.88 26.45
C ILE A 218 -15.53 -0.62 26.24
N ARG A 219 -15.07 -1.45 27.19
CA ARG A 219 -15.18 -2.91 27.15
C ARG A 219 -16.63 -3.38 27.04
N LYS A 220 -17.54 -2.82 27.83
CA LYS A 220 -18.95 -3.21 27.83
C LYS A 220 -19.61 -2.98 26.48
N VAL A 221 -19.25 -1.90 25.80
CA VAL A 221 -19.78 -1.53 24.49
C VAL A 221 -19.13 -2.33 23.37
N THR A 222 -17.80 -2.36 23.33
CA THR A 222 -17.03 -2.95 22.22
C THR A 222 -16.88 -4.47 22.30
N LYS A 223 -16.97 -5.03 23.51
CA LYS A 223 -16.64 -6.43 23.87
C LYS A 223 -15.18 -6.83 23.60
N ILE A 224 -14.30 -5.88 23.28
CA ILE A 224 -12.86 -6.11 23.13
C ILE A 224 -12.28 -6.55 24.48
N ASP A 225 -11.35 -7.50 24.47
CA ASP A 225 -10.78 -7.99 25.73
C ASP A 225 -10.10 -6.87 26.52
N ARG A 226 -10.26 -6.91 27.84
CA ARG A 226 -9.73 -5.89 28.73
C ARG A 226 -8.22 -5.76 28.62
N TRP A 227 -7.51 -6.86 28.38
CA TRP A 227 -6.06 -6.86 28.24
C TRP A 227 -5.61 -5.86 27.17
N PHE A 228 -6.20 -5.89 25.96
CA PHE A 228 -5.86 -4.96 24.89
C PHE A 228 -6.20 -3.51 25.24
N LEU A 229 -7.34 -3.28 25.89
CA LEU A 229 -7.76 -1.94 26.28
C LEU A 229 -6.85 -1.34 27.36
N ASP A 230 -6.41 -2.14 28.33
CA ASP A 230 -5.46 -1.70 29.35
C ASP A 230 -4.10 -1.33 28.72
N GLN A 231 -3.65 -2.05 27.67
CA GLN A 231 -2.46 -1.67 26.89
C GLN A 231 -2.63 -0.33 26.16
N ILE A 232 -3.78 -0.09 25.53
CA ILE A 232 -4.04 1.20 24.84
C ILE A 232 -4.15 2.35 25.85
N GLN A 233 -4.69 2.09 27.06
CA GLN A 233 -4.76 3.08 28.13
C GLN A 233 -3.37 3.49 28.65
N GLU A 234 -2.36 2.61 28.54
CA GLU A 234 -0.97 2.92 28.86
C GLU A 234 -0.42 4.04 27.97
N LEU A 235 -0.77 4.06 26.67
CA LEU A 235 -0.37 5.15 25.76
C LEU A 235 -0.84 6.51 26.27
N ASP A 236 -2.09 6.61 26.71
CA ASP A 236 -2.63 7.86 27.28
C ASP A 236 -1.96 8.25 28.60
N THR A 237 -1.56 7.26 29.41
CA THR A 237 -0.81 7.49 30.64
C THR A 237 0.57 8.08 30.34
N LEU A 238 1.28 7.51 29.36
CA LEU A 238 2.59 7.98 28.90
C LEU A 238 2.51 9.37 28.26
N GLU A 239 1.47 9.66 27.48
CA GLU A 239 1.23 11.00 26.93
C GLU A 239 1.04 12.05 28.05
N LYS A 240 0.27 11.73 29.09
CA LYS A 240 0.07 12.60 30.26
C LYS A 240 1.35 12.80 31.06
N GLU A 241 2.19 11.78 31.15
CA GLU A 241 3.51 11.89 31.76
C GLU A 241 4.45 12.76 30.94
N LEU A 242 4.52 12.54 29.61
CA LEU A 242 5.38 13.28 28.69
C LEU A 242 5.11 14.80 28.74
N LYS A 243 3.84 15.22 28.89
CA LYS A 243 3.43 16.64 29.03
C LYS A 243 4.07 17.38 30.21
N ARG A 244 4.67 16.66 31.17
CA ARG A 244 5.35 17.27 32.33
C ARG A 244 6.77 17.73 32.01
N TYR A 245 7.27 17.37 30.83
CA TYR A 245 8.64 17.60 30.41
C TYR A 245 8.68 18.54 29.20
N ALA A 246 9.86 19.12 28.96
CA ALA A 246 10.28 19.71 27.70
C ALA A 246 11.32 18.78 27.08
N LEU A 247 11.51 18.83 25.76
CA LEU A 247 12.39 17.90 25.04
C LEU A 247 13.79 17.72 25.67
N ASN A 248 14.39 18.80 26.13
CA ASN A 248 15.73 18.79 26.73
C ASN A 248 15.80 18.15 28.13
N ASN A 249 14.68 18.02 28.84
CA ASN A 249 14.62 17.54 30.22
C ASN A 249 13.85 16.22 30.40
N ILE A 250 13.43 15.56 29.31
CA ILE A 250 12.85 14.21 29.38
C ILE A 250 13.91 13.26 29.96
N PRO A 251 13.63 12.55 31.07
CA PRO A 251 14.53 11.53 31.60
C PRO A 251 14.76 10.43 30.55
N LYS A 252 16.02 9.99 30.40
CA LYS A 252 16.41 8.98 29.40
C LYS A 252 15.54 7.71 29.47
N ASP A 253 15.21 7.23 30.67
CA ASP A 253 14.41 6.03 30.86
C ASP A 253 12.95 6.21 30.40
N ILE A 254 12.38 7.40 30.57
CA ILE A 254 11.04 7.72 30.06
C ILE A 254 11.09 7.82 28.54
N PHE A 255 12.13 8.46 27.98
CA PHE A 255 12.29 8.55 26.53
C PHE A 255 12.46 7.16 25.90
N ASN A 256 13.30 6.31 26.49
CA ASN A 256 13.42 4.90 26.10
C ASN A 256 12.08 4.18 26.16
N THR A 257 11.33 4.34 27.25
CA THR A 257 10.00 3.74 27.43
C THR A 257 9.05 4.16 26.31
N LEU A 258 8.99 5.44 25.97
CA LEU A 258 8.15 5.94 24.86
C LEU A 258 8.51 5.26 23.55
N LYS A 259 9.81 5.14 23.23
CA LYS A 259 10.26 4.50 22.00
C LYS A 259 10.01 2.98 21.99
N GLN A 260 10.22 2.29 23.12
CA GLN A 260 9.88 0.86 23.29
C GLN A 260 8.37 0.59 23.22
N LYS A 261 7.53 1.61 23.46
CA LYS A 261 6.07 1.57 23.26
C LYS A 261 5.67 2.08 21.87
N GLY A 262 6.63 2.20 20.95
CA GLY A 262 6.38 2.53 19.54
C GLY A 262 5.95 3.97 19.25
N PHE A 263 6.09 4.91 20.20
CA PHE A 263 5.84 6.32 19.91
C PHE A 263 6.77 6.80 18.81
N SER A 264 6.21 7.36 17.74
CA SER A 264 7.00 8.05 16.72
C SER A 264 7.54 9.37 17.25
N ASP A 265 8.61 9.85 16.62
CA ASP A 265 9.19 11.16 16.90
C ASP A 265 8.16 12.27 16.60
N ILE A 266 7.28 12.09 15.61
CA ILE A 266 6.12 12.96 15.36
C ILE A 266 5.16 12.99 16.56
N GLN A 267 4.80 11.83 17.13
CA GLN A 267 3.87 11.79 18.26
C GLN A 267 4.46 12.49 19.49
N ILE A 268 5.75 12.26 19.78
CA ILE A 268 6.44 12.92 20.89
C ILE A 268 6.48 14.44 20.65
N ALA A 269 6.84 14.87 19.45
CA ALA A 269 6.86 16.28 19.07
C ALA A 269 5.49 16.94 19.24
N TRP A 270 4.43 16.26 18.80
CA TRP A 270 3.07 16.72 18.91
C TRP A 270 2.61 16.87 20.38
N VAL A 271 2.94 15.91 21.23
CA VAL A 271 2.57 15.96 22.66
C VAL A 271 3.27 17.13 23.37
N LEU A 272 4.52 17.41 23.02
CA LEU A 272 5.29 18.54 23.55
C LEU A 272 4.81 19.89 22.98
N GLY A 273 4.35 19.90 21.72
CA GLY A 273 3.64 21.01 21.08
C GLY A 273 4.50 22.17 20.58
N ASN A 274 5.79 22.21 20.93
CA ASN A 274 6.71 23.30 20.59
C ASN A 274 8.04 22.85 19.99
N VAL A 275 8.09 21.62 19.48
CA VAL A 275 9.28 21.02 18.84
C VAL A 275 8.86 20.26 17.59
N THR A 276 9.85 19.95 16.75
CA THR A 276 9.72 19.22 15.49
C THR A 276 10.14 17.76 15.64
N GLU A 277 9.77 16.91 14.66
CA GLU A 277 10.19 15.51 14.63
C GLU A 277 11.72 15.34 14.58
N ASP A 278 12.42 16.24 13.88
CA ASP A 278 13.87 16.17 13.73
C ASP A 278 14.58 16.58 15.04
N GLU A 279 14.07 17.56 15.78
CA GLU A 279 14.61 17.89 17.11
C GLU A 279 14.44 16.72 18.10
N VAL A 280 13.29 16.03 18.06
CA VAL A 280 13.06 14.83 18.89
C VAL A 280 14.06 13.74 18.52
N TYR A 281 14.23 13.49 17.23
CA TYR A 281 15.20 12.52 16.74
C TYR A 281 16.62 12.87 17.19
N ASP A 282 17.08 14.12 17.01
CA ASP A 282 18.44 14.54 17.34
C ASP A 282 18.70 14.33 18.82
N ARG A 283 17.74 14.74 19.66
CA ARG A 283 17.82 14.54 21.11
C ARG A 283 17.89 13.05 21.48
N ARG A 284 17.13 12.21 20.80
CA ARG A 284 17.14 10.76 20.99
C ARG A 284 18.53 10.18 20.66
N LYS A 285 19.14 10.60 19.55
CA LYS A 285 20.49 10.18 19.14
C LYS A 285 21.57 10.66 20.11
N GLU A 286 21.50 11.89 20.59
CA GLU A 286 22.41 12.42 21.63
C GLU A 286 22.41 11.56 22.90
N LEU A 287 21.24 11.05 23.29
CA LEU A 287 21.07 10.19 24.44
C LEU A 287 21.46 8.73 24.18
N GLY A 288 21.87 8.39 22.95
CA GLY A 288 22.22 7.04 22.53
C GLY A 288 21.03 6.08 22.41
N ILE A 289 19.82 6.61 22.26
CA ILE A 289 18.59 5.83 22.09
C ILE A 289 18.44 5.52 20.61
N ASN A 290 18.95 4.37 20.17
CA ASN A 290 18.92 3.99 18.76
C ASN A 290 17.97 2.83 18.55
N ARG A 291 17.34 2.81 17.38
CA ARG A 291 16.63 1.64 16.90
C ARG A 291 17.62 0.50 16.65
N VAL A 292 17.22 -0.71 17.00
CA VAL A 292 17.93 -1.95 16.69
C VAL A 292 17.04 -2.85 15.85
N TYR A 293 17.63 -3.77 15.11
CA TYR A 293 16.89 -4.68 14.23
C TYR A 293 17.09 -6.12 14.69
N LYS A 294 15.97 -6.82 14.87
CA LYS A 294 15.88 -8.21 15.33
C LYS A 294 15.45 -9.12 14.20
N MET A 295 15.92 -10.36 14.19
CA MET A 295 15.60 -11.35 13.17
C MET A 295 14.33 -12.13 13.50
N VAL A 296 13.55 -12.45 12.46
CA VAL A 296 12.50 -13.45 12.52
C VAL A 296 13.12 -14.83 12.30
N ASP A 297 13.10 -15.68 13.32
CA ASP A 297 13.89 -16.93 13.35
C ASP A 297 13.08 -18.23 13.49
N THR A 298 11.75 -18.14 13.65
CA THR A 298 10.82 -19.26 13.93
C THR A 298 10.95 -19.95 15.29
N CYS A 299 11.96 -19.62 16.10
CA CYS A 299 12.36 -20.42 17.26
C CYS A 299 12.76 -19.60 18.51
N ALA A 300 12.51 -18.29 18.53
CA ALA A 300 12.78 -17.43 19.69
C ALA A 300 14.23 -17.53 20.18
N ALA A 301 15.17 -17.40 19.23
CA ALA A 301 16.62 -17.45 19.39
C ALA A 301 17.18 -18.79 19.91
N GLU A 302 16.41 -19.87 19.94
CA GLU A 302 16.93 -21.21 20.29
C GLU A 302 18.00 -21.67 19.29
N PHE A 303 17.80 -21.34 18.00
CA PHE A 303 18.73 -21.63 16.92
C PHE A 303 19.07 -20.36 16.13
N PRO A 304 20.30 -20.23 15.60
CA PRO A 304 20.65 -19.08 14.78
C PRO A 304 19.86 -19.09 13.46
N ALA A 305 19.19 -17.98 13.15
CA ALA A 305 18.60 -17.75 11.85
C ALA A 305 19.69 -17.48 10.81
N GLN A 306 19.51 -18.02 9.60
CA GLN A 306 20.36 -17.72 8.44
C GLN A 306 19.68 -16.80 7.44
N THR A 307 18.43 -16.42 7.71
CA THR A 307 17.59 -15.67 6.79
C THR A 307 17.53 -14.20 7.22
N PRO A 308 17.83 -13.26 6.30
CA PRO A 308 17.93 -11.84 6.61
C PRO A 308 16.55 -11.15 6.62
N TYR A 309 15.67 -11.62 7.51
CA TYR A 309 14.33 -11.08 7.74
C TYR A 309 14.30 -10.34 9.07
N PHE A 310 14.25 -9.02 9.02
CA PHE A 310 14.36 -8.13 10.16
C PHE A 310 13.08 -7.34 10.46
N TYR A 311 12.93 -6.98 11.72
CA TYR A 311 12.03 -5.92 12.19
C TYR A 311 12.76 -5.07 13.24
N SER A 312 12.32 -3.83 13.39
CA SER A 312 12.93 -2.86 14.28
C SER A 312 12.29 -2.83 15.67
N THR A 313 13.09 -2.53 16.68
CA THR A 313 12.67 -2.29 18.07
C THR A 313 13.67 -1.38 18.80
N TYR A 314 13.39 -1.04 20.06
CA TYR A 314 14.28 -0.31 20.98
C TYR A 314 14.74 -1.20 22.16
N ASP A 315 14.76 -2.51 21.94
CA ASP A 315 15.11 -3.52 22.94
C ASP A 315 16.20 -4.47 22.43
N GLY A 316 17.18 -4.72 23.30
CA GLY A 316 18.31 -5.62 23.04
C GLY A 316 19.35 -5.08 22.05
N GLU A 317 20.08 -6.02 21.44
CA GLU A 317 21.16 -5.74 20.48
C GLU A 317 20.69 -5.72 19.02
N ASN A 318 21.48 -5.07 18.16
CA ASN A 318 21.21 -5.03 16.72
C ASN A 318 21.78 -6.28 16.02
N GLU A 319 20.91 -7.03 15.36
CA GLU A 319 21.23 -8.27 14.63
C GLU A 319 21.38 -8.04 13.12
N SER A 320 20.90 -6.92 12.58
CA SER A 320 21.17 -6.58 11.18
C SER A 320 22.56 -5.95 11.05
N ILE A 321 23.51 -6.76 10.61
CA ILE A 321 24.89 -6.32 10.39
C ILE A 321 25.03 -5.83 8.94
N PRO A 322 25.37 -4.54 8.70
CA PRO A 322 25.58 -4.03 7.34
C PRO A 322 26.80 -4.69 6.70
N SER A 323 26.69 -5.07 5.43
CA SER A 323 27.83 -5.57 4.66
C SER A 323 28.58 -4.41 3.96
N ASP A 324 29.76 -4.72 3.39
CA ASP A 324 30.54 -3.78 2.55
C ASP A 324 30.13 -3.79 1.07
N LYS A 325 29.12 -4.59 0.70
CA LYS A 325 28.62 -4.63 -0.68
C LYS A 325 27.94 -3.30 -1.03
N LYS A 326 27.91 -2.98 -2.33
CA LYS A 326 27.06 -1.89 -2.83
C LYS A 326 25.60 -2.28 -2.61
N LYS A 327 24.84 -1.43 -1.93
CA LYS A 327 23.44 -1.70 -1.56
C LYS A 327 22.47 -0.79 -2.28
N VAL A 328 21.30 -1.33 -2.59
CA VAL A 328 20.18 -0.57 -3.11
C VAL A 328 18.95 -0.88 -2.28
N ILE A 329 18.29 0.17 -1.80
CA ILE A 329 17.00 0.03 -1.13
C ILE A 329 15.88 0.19 -2.17
N VAL A 330 14.92 -0.74 -2.16
CA VAL A 330 13.65 -0.62 -2.87
C VAL A 330 12.55 -0.39 -1.83
N LEU A 331 11.86 0.74 -1.92
CA LEU A 331 10.70 1.02 -1.06
C LEU A 331 9.44 0.38 -1.64
N GLY A 332 8.78 -0.45 -0.82
CA GLY A 332 7.53 -1.11 -1.18
C GLY A 332 6.32 -0.17 -1.15
N SER A 333 5.15 -0.71 -1.49
CA SER A 333 3.90 0.04 -1.62
C SER A 333 3.09 0.18 -0.33
N GLY A 334 3.49 -0.48 0.76
CA GLY A 334 2.63 -0.60 1.94
C GLY A 334 1.35 -1.42 1.62
N PRO A 335 0.26 -1.22 2.38
CA PRO A 335 -0.96 -1.98 2.20
C PRO A 335 -1.59 -1.77 0.83
N ASN A 336 -2.10 -2.87 0.26
CA ASN A 336 -2.96 -2.78 -0.92
C ASN A 336 -4.21 -1.94 -0.62
N ARG A 337 -4.60 -1.12 -1.60
CA ARG A 337 -5.80 -0.29 -1.61
C ARG A 337 -6.25 -0.03 -3.04
N ILE A 338 -7.47 0.44 -3.25
CA ILE A 338 -7.94 0.77 -4.60
C ILE A 338 -7.03 1.84 -5.21
N GLY A 339 -6.48 1.55 -6.40
CA GLY A 339 -5.49 2.38 -7.09
C GLY A 339 -4.03 2.07 -6.76
N GLN A 340 -3.76 1.27 -5.72
CA GLN A 340 -2.44 0.76 -5.34
C GLN A 340 -2.52 -0.71 -4.94
N GLY A 341 -2.47 -1.58 -5.95
CA GLY A 341 -2.57 -3.01 -5.76
C GLY A 341 -1.24 -3.75 -5.94
N ILE A 342 -1.37 -5.01 -6.31
CA ILE A 342 -0.27 -5.95 -6.51
C ILE A 342 0.67 -5.57 -7.66
N GLU A 343 0.24 -4.65 -8.54
CA GLU A 343 1.02 -4.22 -9.70
C GLU A 343 2.33 -3.54 -9.26
N PHE A 344 2.29 -2.82 -8.15
CA PHE A 344 3.46 -2.19 -7.54
C PHE A 344 4.33 -3.19 -6.77
N ASP A 345 3.72 -4.19 -6.12
CA ASP A 345 4.48 -5.30 -5.52
C ASP A 345 5.26 -6.08 -6.57
N TYR A 346 4.61 -6.42 -7.69
CA TYR A 346 5.24 -7.04 -8.85
C TYR A 346 6.43 -6.22 -9.35
N SER A 347 6.25 -4.91 -9.45
CA SER A 347 7.31 -3.99 -9.87
C SER A 347 8.48 -4.00 -8.88
N CYS A 348 8.21 -3.96 -7.58
CA CYS A 348 9.27 -4.00 -6.57
C CYS A 348 10.03 -5.34 -6.57
N VAL A 349 9.35 -6.48 -6.71
CA VAL A 349 9.98 -7.80 -6.79
C VAL A 349 10.93 -7.88 -7.99
N HIS A 350 10.48 -7.46 -9.17
CA HIS A 350 11.35 -7.43 -10.34
C HIS A 350 12.50 -6.43 -10.21
N GLY A 351 12.32 -5.34 -9.47
CA GLY A 351 13.38 -4.38 -9.13
C GLY A 351 14.45 -4.98 -8.22
N LEU A 352 14.05 -5.72 -7.17
CA LEU A 352 14.98 -6.43 -6.29
C LEU A 352 15.80 -7.46 -7.06
N MET A 353 15.13 -8.29 -7.88
CA MET A 353 15.79 -9.30 -8.70
C MET A 353 16.82 -8.66 -9.64
N ALA A 354 16.46 -7.55 -10.29
CA ALA A 354 17.37 -6.82 -11.17
C ALA A 354 18.58 -6.25 -10.43
N ALA A 355 18.38 -5.67 -9.23
CA ALA A 355 19.49 -5.15 -8.43
C ALA A 355 20.45 -6.28 -8.00
N HIS A 356 19.92 -7.41 -7.56
CA HIS A 356 20.71 -8.59 -7.21
C HIS A 356 21.47 -9.16 -8.43
N GLU A 357 20.83 -9.26 -9.59
CA GLU A 357 21.47 -9.69 -10.86
C GLU A 357 22.66 -8.79 -11.26
N GLU A 358 22.59 -7.50 -10.96
CA GLU A 358 23.66 -6.53 -11.22
C GLU A 358 24.69 -6.43 -10.09
N GLY A 359 24.63 -7.36 -9.11
CA GLY A 359 25.62 -7.50 -8.04
C GLY A 359 25.46 -6.56 -6.85
N TYR A 360 24.31 -5.89 -6.73
CA TYR A 360 23.97 -5.12 -5.53
C TYR A 360 23.40 -6.04 -4.45
N GLU A 361 23.66 -5.70 -3.19
CA GLU A 361 22.87 -6.20 -2.07
C GLU A 361 21.52 -5.47 -2.09
N SER A 362 20.47 -6.21 -2.45
CA SER A 362 19.11 -5.71 -2.59
C SER A 362 18.40 -5.69 -1.24
N ILE A 363 17.88 -4.53 -0.85
CA ILE A 363 17.22 -4.33 0.45
C ILE A 363 15.77 -3.91 0.22
N MET A 364 14.83 -4.64 0.82
CA MET A 364 13.40 -4.34 0.76
C MET A 364 12.92 -3.71 2.06
N ILE A 365 12.15 -2.62 1.97
CA ILE A 365 11.38 -2.05 3.08
C ILE A 365 9.90 -2.07 2.70
N ASN A 366 9.12 -2.94 3.34
CA ASN A 366 7.67 -3.03 3.12
C ASN A 366 6.96 -3.68 4.32
N CYS A 367 5.64 -3.45 4.44
CA CYS A 367 4.84 -3.91 5.59
C CYS A 367 3.54 -4.64 5.21
N ASN A 368 3.36 -5.01 3.94
CA ASN A 368 2.19 -5.73 3.47
C ASN A 368 2.39 -7.26 3.58
N PRO A 369 1.67 -7.96 4.47
CA PRO A 369 1.89 -9.40 4.71
C PRO A 369 1.42 -10.30 3.55
N GLU A 370 0.58 -9.80 2.65
CA GLU A 370 0.05 -10.57 1.50
C GLU A 370 1.04 -10.65 0.33
N SER A 371 2.08 -9.82 0.36
CA SER A 371 2.94 -9.53 -0.78
C SER A 371 4.09 -10.53 -0.98
N VAL A 372 4.56 -10.63 -2.22
CA VAL A 372 5.76 -11.40 -2.56
C VAL A 372 7.02 -10.62 -2.19
N SER A 373 7.03 -9.28 -2.28
CA SER A 373 8.18 -8.47 -1.84
C SER A 373 8.59 -8.71 -0.38
N THR A 374 7.65 -9.06 0.48
CA THR A 374 7.92 -9.40 1.89
C THR A 374 8.19 -10.89 2.09
N ASP A 375 8.41 -11.69 1.04
CA ASP A 375 9.03 -13.01 1.16
C ASP A 375 10.54 -12.81 1.29
N PHE A 376 11.12 -13.31 2.38
CA PHE A 376 12.54 -13.19 2.70
C PHE A 376 13.50 -13.81 1.66
N ASN A 377 12.98 -14.54 0.67
CA ASN A 377 13.78 -15.04 -0.45
C ASN A 377 13.91 -14.04 -1.61
N MET A 378 13.18 -12.92 -1.60
CA MET A 378 13.17 -11.96 -2.72
C MET A 378 14.26 -10.89 -2.64
N ALA A 379 14.80 -10.63 -1.46
CA ALA A 379 15.82 -9.61 -1.22
C ALA A 379 16.97 -10.19 -0.38
N ASP A 380 18.16 -9.62 -0.52
CA ASP A 380 19.30 -9.95 0.35
C ASP A 380 19.06 -9.50 1.80
N LYS A 381 18.23 -8.48 2.01
CA LYS A 381 17.69 -8.14 3.32
C LYS A 381 16.25 -7.65 3.20
N LEU A 382 15.38 -8.17 4.06
CA LEU A 382 14.01 -7.72 4.22
C LEU A 382 13.86 -7.00 5.57
N TYR A 383 13.49 -5.73 5.53
CA TYR A 383 13.01 -4.98 6.69
C TYR A 383 11.49 -4.90 6.62
N PHE A 384 10.82 -5.66 7.49
CA PHE A 384 9.36 -5.62 7.59
C PHE A 384 8.93 -4.44 8.47
N GLU A 385 9.07 -3.24 7.90
CA GLU A 385 8.90 -1.97 8.57
C GLU A 385 7.88 -1.08 7.85
N PRO A 386 7.24 -0.14 8.57
CA PRO A 386 6.43 0.90 7.93
C PRO A 386 7.26 1.67 6.90
N VAL A 387 6.68 1.97 5.73
CA VAL A 387 7.27 2.91 4.75
C VAL A 387 7.01 4.34 5.22
N PHE A 388 7.58 4.66 6.37
CA PHE A 388 7.40 5.88 7.13
C PHE A 388 8.77 6.49 7.42
N TRP A 389 8.87 7.81 7.30
CA TRP A 389 10.16 8.52 7.29
C TRP A 389 11.09 8.13 8.44
N GLU A 390 10.59 8.06 9.68
CA GLU A 390 11.39 7.70 10.85
C GLU A 390 12.05 6.32 10.75
N HIS A 391 11.37 5.35 10.13
CA HIS A 391 11.93 4.00 9.96
C HIS A 391 12.89 3.95 8.79
N VAL A 392 12.51 4.58 7.66
CA VAL A 392 13.31 4.63 6.44
C VAL A 392 14.66 5.32 6.69
N ARG A 393 14.68 6.46 7.41
CA ARG A 393 15.91 7.20 7.74
C ARG A 393 16.90 6.34 8.54
N GLU A 394 16.44 5.61 9.56
CA GLU A 394 17.33 4.81 10.42
C GLU A 394 17.86 3.57 9.69
N ILE A 395 17.08 2.99 8.77
CA ILE A 395 17.58 1.91 7.90
C ILE A 395 18.64 2.45 6.93
N ILE A 396 18.44 3.64 6.35
CA ILE A 396 19.43 4.29 5.48
C ILE A 396 20.72 4.61 6.25
N GLU A 397 20.61 5.09 7.49
CA GLU A 397 21.77 5.36 8.35
C GLU A 397 22.57 4.09 8.69
N LEU A 398 21.88 2.98 8.97
CA LEU A 398 22.49 1.70 9.25
C LEU A 398 23.16 1.11 8.01
N GLU A 399 22.42 1.04 6.89
CA GLU A 399 22.83 0.31 5.71
C GLU A 399 23.73 1.12 4.77
N LYS A 400 23.60 2.45 4.78
CA LYS A 400 24.35 3.38 3.93
C LYS A 400 24.31 2.96 2.44
N PRO A 401 23.11 2.86 1.84
CA PRO A 401 22.98 2.41 0.46
C PRO A 401 23.59 3.39 -0.54
N GLU A 402 23.94 2.88 -1.71
CA GLU A 402 24.32 3.70 -2.88
C GLU A 402 23.17 4.58 -3.35
N GLY A 403 21.93 4.17 -3.07
CA GLY A 403 20.74 4.98 -3.25
C GLY A 403 19.45 4.18 -3.05
N VAL A 404 18.33 4.87 -3.25
CA VAL A 404 16.98 4.38 -2.99
C VAL A 404 16.15 4.45 -4.27
N ILE A 405 15.44 3.37 -4.60
CA ILE A 405 14.45 3.32 -5.68
C ILE A 405 13.07 3.56 -5.08
N VAL A 406 12.39 4.61 -5.55
CA VAL A 406 11.05 5.05 -5.08
C VAL A 406 9.96 4.91 -6.14
N GLN A 407 10.36 4.67 -7.40
CA GLN A 407 9.50 4.69 -8.58
C GLN A 407 8.73 3.39 -8.79
N LEU A 408 9.00 2.34 -8.00
CA LEU A 408 8.39 1.02 -8.14
C LEU A 408 7.26 0.76 -7.14
N GLY A 409 7.28 1.42 -5.98
CA GLY A 409 6.35 1.20 -4.86
C GLY A 409 5.08 2.05 -4.88
N GLY A 410 4.73 2.69 -5.99
CA GLY A 410 3.57 3.59 -6.06
C GLY A 410 3.72 4.84 -5.17
N GLN A 411 2.61 5.47 -4.75
CA GLN A 411 2.66 6.77 -4.05
C GLN A 411 3.31 6.72 -2.69
N THR A 412 3.19 5.60 -1.99
CA THR A 412 3.73 5.48 -0.63
C THR A 412 5.25 5.66 -0.67
N ALA A 413 5.93 4.97 -1.58
CA ALA A 413 7.34 5.18 -1.87
C ALA A 413 7.63 6.58 -2.45
N LEU A 414 6.81 7.05 -3.40
CA LEU A 414 7.03 8.33 -4.08
C LEU A 414 6.97 9.54 -3.14
N LYS A 415 6.07 9.53 -2.15
CA LYS A 415 6.00 10.56 -1.10
C LYS A 415 7.26 10.67 -0.24
N MET A 416 8.10 9.64 -0.22
CA MET A 416 9.39 9.72 0.47
C MET A 416 10.46 10.46 -0.35
N ALA A 417 10.25 10.65 -1.66
CA ALA A 417 11.24 11.24 -2.56
C ALA A 417 11.66 12.66 -2.13
N GLU A 418 10.72 13.49 -1.71
CA GLU A 418 11.01 14.85 -1.22
C GLU A 418 11.95 14.82 -0.02
N LYS A 419 11.59 14.06 1.03
CA LYS A 419 12.41 13.94 2.25
C LYS A 419 13.79 13.34 2.00
N LEU A 420 13.91 12.42 1.04
CA LEU A 420 15.19 11.85 0.61
C LEU A 420 16.05 12.92 -0.09
N HIS A 421 15.46 13.68 -1.00
CA HIS A 421 16.13 14.75 -1.74
C HIS A 421 16.63 15.88 -0.83
N GLU A 422 15.78 16.39 0.06
CA GLU A 422 16.12 17.44 1.04
C GLU A 422 17.34 17.08 1.91
N ARG A 423 17.56 15.78 2.15
CA ARG A 423 18.65 15.26 3.00
C ARG A 423 19.83 14.73 2.19
N GLY A 424 19.85 14.97 0.88
CA GLY A 424 20.95 14.58 0.00
C GLY A 424 21.08 13.06 -0.17
N ILE A 425 20.03 12.29 0.10
CA ILE A 425 20.00 10.85 -0.12
C ILE A 425 19.74 10.61 -1.60
N LYS A 426 20.64 9.85 -2.25
CA LYS A 426 20.56 9.60 -3.68
C LYS A 426 19.33 8.76 -4.03
N ILE A 427 18.45 9.34 -4.84
CA ILE A 427 17.38 8.62 -5.53
C ILE A 427 17.97 8.02 -6.81
N ILE A 428 17.80 6.71 -6.99
CA ILE A 428 18.22 5.98 -8.19
C ILE A 428 17.09 6.07 -9.23
N GLY A 429 17.43 6.27 -10.51
CA GLY A 429 16.44 6.51 -11.57
C GLY A 429 16.09 7.98 -11.73
N THR A 430 14.85 8.29 -12.12
CA THR A 430 14.37 9.66 -12.34
C THR A 430 14.49 10.48 -11.04
N SER A 431 15.04 11.69 -11.14
CA SER A 431 15.29 12.55 -9.97
C SER A 431 13.99 13.11 -9.37
N PHE A 432 14.03 13.50 -8.10
CA PHE A 432 12.88 14.10 -7.42
C PHE A 432 12.34 15.33 -8.16
N GLU A 433 13.22 16.25 -8.60
CA GLU A 433 12.82 17.48 -9.27
C GLU A 433 12.07 17.22 -10.57
N ASN A 434 12.47 16.18 -11.32
CA ASN A 434 11.79 15.79 -12.55
C ASN A 434 10.48 15.06 -12.27
N MET A 435 10.42 14.25 -11.20
CA MET A 435 9.17 13.63 -10.77
C MET A 435 8.15 14.68 -10.32
N ASP A 436 8.60 15.66 -9.56
CA ASP A 436 7.80 16.76 -9.03
C ASP A 436 7.28 17.70 -10.14
N ILE A 437 8.04 17.94 -11.21
CA ILE A 437 7.54 18.67 -12.39
C ILE A 437 6.34 17.94 -13.00
N ALA A 438 6.34 16.61 -13.05
CA ALA A 438 5.26 15.84 -13.65
C ALA A 438 4.03 15.73 -12.73
N GLU A 439 4.22 15.68 -11.41
CA GLU A 439 3.11 15.65 -10.45
C GLU A 439 2.46 17.03 -10.24
N ASP A 440 3.22 18.13 -10.31
CA ASP A 440 2.68 19.48 -10.23
C ASP A 440 2.05 19.90 -11.57
N ARG A 441 0.72 20.03 -11.58
CA ARG A 441 -0.02 20.39 -12.81
C ARG A 441 0.45 21.71 -13.44
N GLY A 442 0.76 22.72 -12.63
CA GLY A 442 1.19 24.02 -13.14
C GLY A 442 2.49 23.88 -13.93
N ARG A 443 3.50 23.29 -13.28
CA ARG A 443 4.82 23.06 -13.87
C ARG A 443 4.76 22.10 -15.07
N PHE A 444 3.96 21.04 -14.98
CA PHE A 444 3.79 20.11 -16.08
C PHE A 444 3.14 20.78 -17.30
N SER A 445 2.09 21.57 -17.11
CA SER A 445 1.46 22.28 -18.20
C SER A 445 2.36 23.36 -18.82
N ASP A 446 3.19 24.04 -18.03
CA ASP A 446 4.20 24.96 -18.56
C ASP A 446 5.22 24.23 -19.44
N LEU A 447 5.68 23.04 -19.00
CA LEU A 447 6.52 22.18 -19.83
C LEU A 447 5.84 21.79 -21.15
N LEU A 448 4.56 21.43 -21.12
CA LEU A 448 3.81 21.08 -22.35
C LEU A 448 3.68 22.29 -23.29
N LYS A 449 3.49 23.51 -22.76
CA LYS A 449 3.49 24.75 -23.56
C LYS A 449 4.83 24.95 -24.25
N GLU A 450 5.94 24.84 -23.52
CA GLU A 450 7.29 24.98 -24.06
C GLU A 450 7.58 23.97 -25.18
N LEU A 451 7.09 22.74 -25.03
CA LEU A 451 7.23 21.66 -26.01
C LEU A 451 6.24 21.76 -27.19
N ASN A 452 5.33 22.74 -27.19
CA ASN A 452 4.21 22.86 -28.14
C ASN A 452 3.35 21.59 -28.22
N ILE A 453 3.10 20.95 -27.07
CA ILE A 453 2.26 19.75 -26.95
C ILE A 453 0.86 20.17 -26.51
N PRO A 454 -0.21 19.74 -27.20
CA PRO A 454 -1.58 20.02 -26.79
C PRO A 454 -1.95 19.35 -25.46
N TYR A 455 -2.67 20.07 -24.61
CA TYR A 455 -3.26 19.59 -23.36
C TYR A 455 -4.61 20.28 -23.13
N PRO A 456 -5.52 19.69 -22.33
CA PRO A 456 -6.79 20.33 -22.00
C PRO A 456 -6.57 21.68 -21.30
N LYS A 457 -7.36 22.70 -21.66
CA LYS A 457 -7.34 23.98 -20.94
C LYS A 457 -7.62 23.73 -19.47
N TYR A 458 -6.94 24.45 -18.58
CA TYR A 458 -7.13 24.32 -17.14
C TYR A 458 -6.91 25.65 -16.44
N GLY A 459 -7.36 25.74 -15.19
CA GLY A 459 -6.94 26.75 -14.25
C GLY A 459 -6.90 26.22 -12.82
N VAL A 460 -6.40 27.05 -11.91
CA VAL A 460 -6.25 26.74 -10.49
C VAL A 460 -7.12 27.70 -9.70
N ALA A 461 -7.82 27.19 -8.70
CA ALA A 461 -8.65 27.96 -7.79
C ALA A 461 -8.40 27.54 -6.35
N GLU A 462 -8.40 28.52 -5.45
CA GLU A 462 -8.34 28.31 -4.00
C GLU A 462 -9.72 28.50 -3.34
N THR A 463 -10.65 29.14 -4.06
CA THR A 463 -12.02 29.37 -3.60
C THR A 463 -13.04 28.90 -4.63
N ALA A 464 -14.28 28.66 -4.19
CA ALA A 464 -15.38 28.33 -5.10
C ALA A 464 -15.68 29.47 -6.10
N GLU A 465 -15.53 30.73 -5.68
CA GLU A 465 -15.72 31.90 -6.54
C GLU A 465 -14.66 31.94 -7.66
N GLU A 466 -13.39 31.74 -7.32
CA GLU A 466 -12.31 31.61 -8.31
C GLU A 466 -12.56 30.42 -9.25
N ALA A 467 -13.02 29.28 -8.72
CA ALA A 467 -13.29 28.10 -9.53
C ALA A 467 -14.35 28.35 -10.60
N ILE A 468 -15.41 29.10 -10.27
CA ILE A 468 -16.46 29.48 -11.23
C ILE A 468 -15.88 30.38 -12.33
N ILE A 469 -15.07 31.37 -11.97
CA ILE A 469 -14.39 32.25 -12.94
C ILE A 469 -13.54 31.42 -13.91
N VAL A 470 -12.70 30.52 -13.35
CA VAL A 470 -11.87 29.61 -14.15
C VAL A 470 -12.72 28.71 -15.05
N ALA A 471 -13.83 28.16 -14.53
CA ALA A 471 -14.70 27.28 -15.31
C ALA A 471 -15.36 28.00 -16.51
N HIS A 472 -15.66 29.31 -16.38
CA HIS A 472 -16.19 30.11 -17.49
C HIS A 472 -15.12 30.40 -18.56
N GLU A 473 -13.84 30.55 -18.16
CA GLU A 473 -12.73 30.71 -19.11
C GLU A 473 -12.36 29.42 -19.84
N VAL A 474 -12.36 28.31 -19.10
CA VAL A 474 -11.99 26.97 -19.58
C VAL A 474 -13.13 26.35 -20.40
N GLY A 475 -14.37 26.53 -19.97
CA GLY A 475 -15.61 26.06 -20.59
C GLY A 475 -16.11 24.72 -20.03
N TYR A 476 -17.42 24.64 -19.73
CA TYR A 476 -18.07 23.40 -19.30
C TYR A 476 -18.23 22.38 -20.45
N PRO A 477 -18.30 21.07 -20.13
CA PRO A 477 -18.10 20.46 -18.81
C PRO A 477 -16.66 20.58 -18.31
N VAL A 478 -16.46 20.60 -16.99
CA VAL A 478 -15.13 20.66 -16.36
C VAL A 478 -14.91 19.51 -15.39
N LEU A 479 -13.66 19.09 -15.25
CA LEU A 479 -13.19 18.10 -14.30
C LEU A 479 -12.59 18.83 -13.10
N VAL A 480 -13.22 18.67 -11.94
CA VAL A 480 -12.72 19.17 -10.66
C VAL A 480 -11.82 18.12 -10.05
N ARG A 481 -10.60 18.49 -9.66
CA ARG A 481 -9.67 17.57 -9.00
C ARG A 481 -8.81 18.25 -7.92
N PRO A 482 -8.42 17.53 -6.87
CA PRO A 482 -7.44 18.01 -5.90
C PRO A 482 -6.03 17.95 -6.50
N SER A 483 -5.13 18.77 -5.98
CA SER A 483 -3.70 18.63 -6.26
C SER A 483 -3.11 17.44 -5.47
N TYR A 484 -2.10 16.76 -6.04
CA TYR A 484 -1.31 15.66 -5.42
C TYR A 484 -2.11 14.44 -4.94
N VAL A 485 -3.05 13.92 -5.75
CA VAL A 485 -3.82 12.70 -5.45
C VAL A 485 -3.64 11.61 -6.51
N LEU A 486 -3.84 10.34 -6.12
CA LEU A 486 -3.85 9.19 -7.03
C LEU A 486 -5.24 8.57 -7.18
N GLY A 487 -5.43 7.83 -8.28
CA GLY A 487 -6.61 7.00 -8.48
C GLY A 487 -7.90 7.82 -8.61
N GLY A 488 -7.74 9.07 -9.03
CA GLY A 488 -8.77 10.10 -9.11
C GLY A 488 -9.52 10.38 -7.82
N GLN A 489 -8.86 10.23 -6.66
CA GLN A 489 -9.50 10.49 -5.37
C GLN A 489 -10.06 11.91 -5.29
N GLY A 490 -11.35 12.04 -5.00
CA GLY A 490 -12.02 13.33 -4.90
C GLY A 490 -12.30 14.04 -6.24
N MET A 491 -12.08 13.38 -7.38
CA MET A 491 -12.39 13.95 -8.70
C MET A 491 -13.88 13.88 -9.02
N SER A 492 -14.39 14.88 -9.73
CA SER A 492 -15.77 14.88 -10.24
C SER A 492 -15.89 15.70 -11.51
N ILE A 493 -16.72 15.22 -12.45
CA ILE A 493 -17.11 15.98 -13.65
C ILE A 493 -18.34 16.82 -13.28
N VAL A 494 -18.29 18.11 -13.60
CA VAL A 494 -19.38 19.06 -13.33
C VAL A 494 -19.73 19.82 -14.60
N ILE A 495 -21.01 20.17 -14.74
CA ILE A 495 -21.58 20.72 -15.98
C ILE A 495 -22.18 22.12 -15.82
N ASN A 496 -22.24 22.65 -14.59
CA ASN A 496 -22.82 23.94 -14.26
C ASN A 496 -22.19 24.51 -12.97
N ASP A 497 -22.45 25.80 -12.71
CA ASP A 497 -21.89 26.54 -11.57
C ASP A 497 -22.34 25.99 -10.21
N GLU A 498 -23.60 25.57 -10.06
CA GLU A 498 -24.13 25.06 -8.79
C GLU A 498 -23.45 23.75 -8.35
N ASP A 499 -23.20 22.86 -9.31
CA ASP A 499 -22.52 21.59 -9.06
C ASP A 499 -21.02 21.79 -8.83
N LEU A 500 -20.41 22.74 -9.53
CA LEU A 500 -19.03 23.15 -9.32
C LEU A 500 -18.82 23.71 -7.91
N GLU A 501 -19.67 24.63 -7.46
CA GLU A 501 -19.59 25.22 -6.12
C GLU A 501 -19.64 24.13 -5.03
N LYS A 502 -20.62 23.21 -5.14
CA LYS A 502 -20.75 22.08 -4.19
C LYS A 502 -19.52 21.18 -4.21
N ALA A 503 -19.00 20.86 -5.39
CA ALA A 503 -17.82 20.00 -5.53
C ALA A 503 -16.57 20.63 -4.90
N VAL A 504 -16.33 21.92 -5.16
CA VAL A 504 -15.18 22.67 -4.63
C VAL A 504 -15.28 22.83 -3.12
N LEU A 505 -16.44 23.24 -2.59
CA LEU A 505 -16.63 23.40 -1.14
C LEU A 505 -16.42 22.08 -0.39
N LYS A 506 -16.91 20.98 -0.96
CA LYS A 506 -16.70 19.66 -0.39
C LYS A 506 -15.21 19.28 -0.37
N LEU A 507 -14.53 19.45 -1.50
CA LEU A 507 -13.11 19.11 -1.64
C LEU A 507 -12.24 19.92 -0.68
N LEU A 508 -12.47 21.24 -0.57
CA LEU A 508 -11.74 22.10 0.36
C LEU A 508 -12.06 21.79 1.84
N GLY A 509 -13.27 21.33 2.13
CA GLY A 509 -13.63 20.84 3.46
C GLY A 509 -12.89 19.54 3.83
N ASP A 510 -12.78 18.61 2.88
CA ASP A 510 -12.08 17.34 3.06
C ASP A 510 -10.54 17.51 3.06
N LEU A 511 -10.03 18.49 2.32
CA LEU A 511 -8.60 18.81 2.17
C LEU A 511 -8.33 20.32 2.36
N PRO A 512 -8.29 20.81 3.62
CA PRO A 512 -8.09 22.22 3.90
C PRO A 512 -6.75 22.74 3.37
N GLY A 513 -6.76 23.89 2.70
CA GLY A 513 -5.57 24.53 2.12
C GLY A 513 -5.07 23.90 0.81
N ASN A 514 -5.82 22.94 0.24
CA ASN A 514 -5.49 22.39 -1.08
C ASN A 514 -5.90 23.37 -2.20
N ARG A 515 -5.19 23.30 -3.33
CA ARG A 515 -5.53 24.01 -4.56
C ARG A 515 -6.39 23.10 -5.44
N VAL A 516 -7.51 23.62 -5.94
CA VAL A 516 -8.43 22.88 -6.80
C VAL A 516 -8.10 23.16 -8.26
N LEU A 517 -7.91 22.10 -9.03
CA LEU A 517 -7.65 22.19 -10.46
C LEU A 517 -8.98 21.99 -11.21
N ILE A 518 -9.25 22.89 -12.15
CA ILE A 518 -10.43 22.89 -13.00
C ILE A 518 -9.96 22.70 -14.44
N ASP A 519 -10.12 21.48 -14.96
CA ASP A 519 -9.70 21.11 -16.32
C ASP A 519 -10.90 21.04 -17.27
N HIS A 520 -10.75 21.46 -18.53
CA HIS A 520 -11.76 21.26 -19.54
C HIS A 520 -11.96 19.76 -19.77
N PHE A 521 -13.18 19.27 -19.58
CA PHE A 521 -13.48 17.87 -19.80
C PHE A 521 -13.69 17.63 -21.30
N LEU A 522 -12.79 16.85 -21.90
CA LEU A 522 -12.85 16.48 -23.31
C LEU A 522 -13.95 15.43 -23.54
N ASP A 523 -15.20 15.88 -23.63
CA ASP A 523 -16.35 14.99 -23.82
C ASP A 523 -16.20 14.10 -25.07
N ARG A 524 -16.58 12.83 -24.94
CA ARG A 524 -16.51 11.78 -25.98
C ARG A 524 -15.13 11.62 -26.63
N ALA A 525 -14.05 11.91 -25.92
CA ALA A 525 -12.71 11.56 -26.35
C ALA A 525 -12.43 10.07 -26.12
N GLU A 526 -11.62 9.49 -26.99
CA GLU A 526 -10.96 8.20 -26.72
C GLU A 526 -9.84 8.44 -25.71
N GLU A 527 -9.54 7.46 -24.86
CA GLU A 527 -8.43 7.53 -23.92
C GLU A 527 -7.40 6.46 -24.27
N ALA A 528 -6.13 6.80 -24.15
CA ALA A 528 -5.04 5.89 -24.44
C ALA A 528 -3.85 6.13 -23.51
N GLU A 529 -3.05 5.09 -23.32
CA GLU A 529 -1.86 5.16 -22.48
C GLU A 529 -0.62 4.73 -23.27
N SER A 530 0.51 5.34 -22.94
CA SER A 530 1.83 4.91 -23.39
C SER A 530 2.73 4.66 -22.19
N ASP A 531 3.27 3.46 -22.10
CA ASP A 531 4.34 3.16 -21.16
C ASP A 531 5.66 3.10 -21.92
N CYS A 532 6.73 3.63 -21.34
CA CYS A 532 8.06 3.63 -21.94
C CYS A 532 9.19 3.45 -20.92
N ILE A 533 10.37 3.11 -21.43
CA ILE A 533 11.64 3.16 -20.71
C ILE A 533 12.54 4.18 -21.42
N PHE A 534 13.15 5.10 -20.65
CA PHE A 534 14.16 6.03 -21.16
C PHE A 534 15.46 5.88 -20.36
N ASP A 535 16.58 5.75 -21.06
CA ASP A 535 17.92 5.56 -20.45
C ASP A 535 18.80 6.81 -20.46
N GLY A 536 18.26 7.93 -20.96
CA GLY A 536 18.94 9.20 -21.18
C GLY A 536 19.39 9.46 -22.60
N ASP A 537 19.51 8.42 -23.40
CA ASP A 537 19.92 8.50 -24.80
C ASP A 537 18.80 8.00 -25.71
N GLU A 538 18.38 6.75 -25.47
CA GLU A 538 17.35 6.03 -26.22
C GLU A 538 16.06 5.91 -25.40
N ILE A 539 14.94 5.93 -26.11
CA ILE A 539 13.62 5.62 -25.57
C ILE A 539 13.11 4.32 -26.21
N HIS A 540 12.47 3.49 -25.40
CA HIS A 540 11.72 2.33 -25.86
C HIS A 540 10.29 2.42 -25.34
N ILE A 541 9.33 2.64 -26.24
CA ILE A 541 7.90 2.51 -25.91
C ILE A 541 7.66 1.03 -25.60
N ILE A 542 7.28 0.68 -24.37
CA ILE A 542 7.07 -0.73 -23.99
C ILE A 542 5.67 -1.23 -24.40
N GLY A 543 4.68 -0.33 -24.46
CA GLY A 543 3.32 -0.63 -24.88
C GLY A 543 2.50 0.63 -25.09
N LEU A 544 1.58 0.56 -26.06
CA LEU A 544 0.54 1.55 -26.31
C LEU A 544 -0.80 0.85 -26.13
N MET A 545 -1.67 1.40 -25.30
CA MET A 545 -2.97 0.82 -25.00
C MET A 545 -4.07 1.80 -25.34
N GLU A 546 -5.17 1.28 -25.87
CA GLU A 546 -6.39 2.05 -26.13
C GLU A 546 -7.50 1.59 -25.19
N HIS A 547 -8.15 2.53 -24.51
CA HIS A 547 -9.29 2.22 -23.65
C HIS A 547 -10.53 1.94 -24.49
N ILE A 548 -11.35 1.00 -24.03
CA ILE A 548 -12.65 0.71 -24.64
C ILE A 548 -13.67 1.77 -24.23
N GLU A 549 -13.67 2.11 -22.95
CA GLU A 549 -14.43 3.19 -22.35
C GLU A 549 -13.89 4.57 -22.78
N PRO A 550 -14.76 5.58 -22.96
CA PRO A 550 -14.33 6.93 -23.30
C PRO A 550 -13.63 7.62 -22.12
N ALA A 551 -12.86 8.66 -22.42
CA ALA A 551 -12.26 9.53 -21.41
C ALA A 551 -13.33 10.06 -20.44
N GLY A 552 -13.00 10.05 -19.15
CA GLY A 552 -13.91 10.37 -18.05
C GLY A 552 -14.26 9.17 -17.17
N ILE A 553 -14.00 7.96 -17.65
CA ILE A 553 -13.83 6.79 -16.80
C ILE A 553 -12.33 6.68 -16.48
N HIS A 554 -12.00 6.56 -15.20
CA HIS A 554 -10.61 6.45 -14.77
C HIS A 554 -9.93 5.22 -15.39
N SER A 555 -8.70 5.35 -15.90
CA SER A 555 -7.99 4.27 -16.60
C SER A 555 -7.88 2.93 -15.87
N GLY A 556 -7.76 3.00 -14.54
CA GLY A 556 -7.82 1.82 -13.67
C GLY A 556 -9.13 1.01 -13.78
N ASP A 557 -10.25 1.67 -14.03
CA ASP A 557 -11.60 1.10 -14.19
C ASP A 557 -12.01 0.89 -15.65
N SER A 558 -11.17 1.33 -16.60
CA SER A 558 -11.34 1.07 -18.02
C SER A 558 -10.74 -0.28 -18.39
N SER A 559 -11.41 -0.94 -19.34
CA SER A 559 -10.82 -2.02 -20.12
C SER A 559 -9.89 -1.42 -21.16
N ALA A 560 -8.71 -2.02 -21.34
CA ALA A 560 -7.69 -1.49 -22.25
C ALA A 560 -7.15 -2.59 -23.16
N VAL A 561 -6.94 -2.25 -24.44
CA VAL A 561 -6.47 -3.19 -25.47
C VAL A 561 -5.05 -2.85 -25.90
N LEU A 562 -4.21 -3.87 -26.01
CA LEU A 562 -2.83 -3.83 -26.49
C LEU A 562 -2.67 -4.80 -27.67
N PRO A 563 -2.18 -4.36 -28.85
CA PRO A 563 -1.99 -2.97 -29.25
C PRO A 563 -3.33 -2.20 -29.42
N PRO A 564 -3.30 -0.87 -29.71
CA PRO A 564 -4.51 -0.10 -30.00
C PRO A 564 -5.32 -0.73 -31.14
N PHE A 565 -6.65 -0.65 -31.06
CA PHE A 565 -7.57 -1.37 -31.96
C PHE A 565 -8.25 -0.46 -32.99
N ASN A 566 -8.39 0.84 -32.73
CA ASN A 566 -9.08 1.80 -33.58
C ASN A 566 -8.30 3.11 -33.83
N LEU A 567 -7.22 3.37 -33.08
CA LEU A 567 -6.36 4.54 -33.32
C LEU A 567 -5.63 4.47 -34.67
N SER A 568 -5.62 5.59 -35.40
CA SER A 568 -4.87 5.70 -36.66
C SER A 568 -3.34 5.78 -36.45
N ASP A 569 -2.56 5.35 -37.44
CA ASP A 569 -1.08 5.44 -37.41
C ASP A 569 -0.57 6.85 -37.12
N LYS A 570 -1.30 7.88 -37.61
CA LYS A 570 -0.96 9.29 -37.35
C LYS A 570 -1.13 9.66 -35.87
N VAL A 571 -2.18 9.14 -35.23
CA VAL A 571 -2.43 9.35 -33.79
C VAL A 571 -1.40 8.60 -32.97
N ILE A 572 -1.13 7.34 -33.31
CA ILE A 572 -0.09 6.51 -32.68
C ILE A 572 1.27 7.21 -32.76
N GLY A 573 1.71 7.63 -33.95
CA GLY A 573 2.99 8.30 -34.12
C GLY A 573 3.10 9.62 -33.33
N LYS A 574 1.99 10.36 -33.17
CA LYS A 574 1.96 11.56 -32.31
C LYS A 574 2.11 11.22 -30.83
N MET A 575 1.46 10.15 -30.36
CA MET A 575 1.59 9.70 -28.97
C MET A 575 3.03 9.29 -28.67
N GLU A 576 3.69 8.57 -29.59
CA GLU A 576 5.10 8.21 -29.47
C GLU A 576 6.00 9.45 -29.46
N GLU A 577 5.77 10.40 -30.36
CA GLU A 577 6.49 11.68 -30.43
C GLU A 577 6.37 12.47 -29.11
N TYR A 578 5.15 12.61 -28.57
CA TYR A 578 4.92 13.34 -27.32
C TYR A 578 5.53 12.62 -26.12
N THR A 579 5.44 11.30 -26.09
CA THR A 579 6.08 10.47 -25.05
C THR A 579 7.59 10.68 -25.06
N GLU A 580 8.23 10.66 -26.24
CA GLU A 580 9.68 10.91 -26.36
C GLU A 580 10.06 12.34 -25.94
N LYS A 581 9.34 13.35 -26.42
CA LYS A 581 9.64 14.75 -26.06
C LYS A 581 9.57 14.97 -24.55
N ILE A 582 8.53 14.45 -23.90
CA ILE A 582 8.33 14.59 -22.47
C ILE A 582 9.38 13.78 -21.69
N ALA A 583 9.68 12.54 -22.13
CA ALA A 583 10.71 11.72 -21.50
C ALA A 583 12.08 12.42 -21.49
N ARG A 584 12.44 13.04 -22.62
CA ARG A 584 13.69 13.79 -22.77
C ARG A 584 13.67 15.07 -21.93
N ALA A 585 12.57 15.82 -21.95
CA ALA A 585 12.47 17.08 -21.22
C ALA A 585 12.47 16.90 -19.70
N LEU A 586 11.83 15.84 -19.19
CA LEU A 586 11.88 15.43 -17.79
C LEU A 586 13.13 14.60 -17.44
N ASN A 587 14.06 14.42 -18.39
CA ASN A 587 15.28 13.64 -18.20
C ASN A 587 15.03 12.28 -17.49
N ILE A 588 14.01 11.55 -17.95
CA ILE A 588 13.58 10.28 -17.32
C ILE A 588 14.76 9.30 -17.26
N ARG A 589 14.81 8.53 -16.19
CA ARG A 589 15.73 7.40 -16.04
C ARG A 589 14.94 6.22 -15.49
N GLY A 590 14.60 5.28 -16.36
CA GLY A 590 13.71 4.15 -16.03
C GLY A 590 12.33 4.30 -16.68
N LEU A 591 11.28 3.95 -15.95
CA LEU A 591 9.91 3.91 -16.45
C LEU A 591 9.24 5.29 -16.46
N MET A 592 8.41 5.54 -17.47
CA MET A 592 7.43 6.62 -17.49
C MET A 592 6.15 6.13 -18.17
N ASN A 593 5.02 6.51 -17.61
CA ASN A 593 3.68 6.33 -18.18
C ASN A 593 3.11 7.68 -18.60
N MET A 594 2.40 7.69 -19.72
CA MET A 594 1.72 8.85 -20.28
C MET A 594 0.25 8.50 -20.52
N GLN A 595 -0.66 9.40 -20.16
CA GLN A 595 -2.09 9.29 -20.48
C GLN A 595 -2.49 10.36 -21.49
N PHE A 596 -3.31 9.96 -22.46
CA PHE A 596 -3.74 10.77 -23.57
C PHE A 596 -5.26 10.74 -23.73
N ALA A 597 -5.83 11.88 -24.11
CA ALA A 597 -7.18 11.96 -24.67
C ALA A 597 -7.08 12.25 -26.17
N ILE A 598 -7.84 11.53 -26.97
CA ILE A 598 -7.88 11.67 -28.43
C ILE A 598 -9.26 12.16 -28.84
N LYS A 599 -9.30 13.33 -29.49
CA LYS A 599 -10.54 13.93 -30.00
C LYS A 599 -10.31 14.50 -31.38
N ASN A 600 -11.15 14.11 -32.35
CA ASN A 600 -11.02 14.56 -33.75
C ASN A 600 -9.63 14.33 -34.36
N ASN A 601 -8.95 13.22 -34.03
CA ASN A 601 -7.55 12.92 -34.40
C ASN A 601 -6.49 13.88 -33.85
N GLU A 602 -6.83 14.69 -32.86
CA GLU A 602 -5.89 15.46 -32.06
C GLU A 602 -5.59 14.73 -30.76
N VAL A 603 -4.32 14.71 -30.38
CA VAL A 603 -3.81 14.03 -29.19
C VAL A 603 -3.53 15.09 -28.14
N TYR A 604 -4.18 14.94 -26.98
CA TYR A 604 -4.05 15.81 -25.83
C TYR A 604 -3.39 15.04 -24.69
N VAL A 605 -2.34 15.58 -24.09
CA VAL A 605 -1.71 14.97 -22.91
C VAL A 605 -2.56 15.26 -21.67
N ILE A 606 -2.92 14.22 -20.94
CA ILE A 606 -3.64 14.30 -19.66
C ILE A 606 -2.63 14.42 -18.53
N GLU A 607 -1.75 13.43 -18.37
CA GLU A 607 -0.73 13.39 -17.31
C GLU A 607 0.49 12.57 -17.73
N ALA A 608 1.59 12.79 -17.00
CA ALA A 608 2.80 11.99 -17.07
C ALA A 608 3.11 11.45 -15.67
N ASN A 609 3.43 10.17 -15.59
CA ASN A 609 3.77 9.47 -14.36
C ASN A 609 5.20 8.92 -14.52
N PRO A 610 6.24 9.61 -14.02
CA PRO A 610 7.65 9.24 -14.16
C PRO A 610 8.06 8.10 -13.21
N ARG A 611 7.26 7.03 -13.22
CA ARG A 611 7.35 5.86 -12.36
C ARG A 611 6.71 4.64 -13.02
N ALA A 612 6.79 3.49 -12.36
CA ALA A 612 5.98 2.34 -12.75
C ALA A 612 4.48 2.69 -12.66
N SER A 613 3.74 2.32 -13.70
CA SER A 613 2.29 2.33 -13.75
C SER A 613 1.73 0.95 -13.38
N ARG A 614 0.42 0.89 -13.14
CA ARG A 614 -0.28 -0.38 -12.89
C ARG A 614 -0.35 -1.27 -14.14
N THR A 615 -0.12 -0.72 -15.32
CA THR A 615 -0.23 -1.42 -16.61
C THR A 615 1.06 -2.11 -17.03
N VAL A 616 2.22 -1.75 -16.46
CA VAL A 616 3.50 -2.37 -16.80
C VAL A 616 3.47 -3.91 -16.61
N PRO A 617 2.92 -4.48 -15.53
CA PRO A 617 2.79 -5.94 -15.40
C PRO A 617 1.94 -6.57 -16.50
N PHE A 618 0.82 -5.94 -16.87
CA PHE A 618 -0.03 -6.38 -17.98
C PHE A 618 0.76 -6.39 -19.30
N ILE A 619 1.46 -5.31 -19.63
CA ILE A 619 2.28 -5.19 -20.84
C ILE A 619 3.42 -6.23 -20.85
N ALA A 620 4.09 -6.40 -19.71
CA ALA A 620 5.16 -7.37 -19.54
C ALA A 620 4.68 -8.80 -19.78
N LYS A 621 3.48 -9.16 -19.27
CA LYS A 621 2.87 -10.48 -19.49
C LYS A 621 2.36 -10.65 -20.92
N ALA A 622 1.78 -9.61 -21.51
CA ALA A 622 1.24 -9.68 -22.86
C ALA A 622 2.35 -9.89 -23.90
N TYR A 623 3.46 -9.17 -23.77
CA TYR A 623 4.60 -9.29 -24.68
C TYR A 623 5.62 -10.35 -24.28
N ASP A 624 5.52 -10.94 -23.09
CA ASP A 624 6.49 -11.86 -22.49
C ASP A 624 7.90 -11.26 -22.39
N VAL A 625 7.96 -10.02 -21.86
CA VAL A 625 9.21 -9.25 -21.66
C VAL A 625 9.25 -8.70 -20.25
N ALA A 626 10.36 -8.92 -19.54
CA ALA A 626 10.57 -8.43 -18.17
C ALA A 626 10.94 -6.93 -18.11
N TYR A 627 10.04 -6.05 -18.58
CA TYR A 627 10.32 -4.62 -18.72
C TYR A 627 10.77 -3.94 -17.41
N ILE A 628 10.23 -4.33 -16.25
CA ILE A 628 10.65 -3.76 -14.97
C ILE A 628 12.10 -4.12 -14.63
N ASN A 629 12.54 -5.35 -14.96
CA ASN A 629 13.93 -5.76 -14.75
C ASN A 629 14.87 -4.92 -15.63
N ILE A 630 14.53 -4.77 -16.92
CA ILE A 630 15.27 -3.90 -17.86
C ILE A 630 15.33 -2.46 -17.35
N ALA A 631 14.18 -1.88 -17.00
CA ALA A 631 14.09 -0.53 -16.50
C ALA A 631 14.91 -0.34 -15.22
N THR A 632 14.93 -1.33 -14.33
CA THR A 632 15.71 -1.24 -13.09
C THR A 632 17.20 -1.24 -13.35
N LYS A 633 17.69 -2.06 -14.30
CA LYS A 633 19.10 -2.02 -14.73
C LYS A 633 19.49 -0.69 -15.36
N VAL A 634 18.56 -0.07 -16.08
CA VAL A 634 18.70 1.31 -16.60
C VAL A 634 18.74 2.33 -15.46
N MET A 635 17.83 2.24 -14.48
CA MET A 635 17.81 3.12 -13.30
C MET A 635 19.11 3.04 -12.49
N LEU A 636 19.65 1.83 -12.33
CA LEU A 636 20.93 1.56 -11.67
C LEU A 636 22.15 2.08 -12.46
N GLY A 637 21.97 2.43 -13.74
CA GLY A 637 23.03 2.89 -14.63
C GLY A 637 24.02 1.79 -15.04
N THR A 638 23.69 0.52 -14.81
CA THR A 638 24.57 -0.61 -15.15
C THR A 638 24.38 -1.10 -16.60
N LYS A 639 23.23 -0.79 -17.20
CA LYS A 639 22.87 -1.12 -18.58
C LYS A 639 22.18 0.05 -19.28
N LYS A 640 22.27 0.05 -20.60
CA LYS A 640 21.53 0.92 -21.53
C LYS A 640 20.54 0.07 -22.33
N LEU A 641 19.55 0.70 -22.97
CA LEU A 641 18.52 -0.01 -23.75
C LEU A 641 19.12 -0.85 -24.87
N LYS A 642 20.14 -0.32 -25.57
CA LYS A 642 20.93 -1.06 -26.58
C LYS A 642 21.60 -2.34 -26.08
N ASP A 643 21.76 -2.54 -24.77
CA ASP A 643 22.34 -3.76 -24.21
C ASP A 643 21.34 -4.92 -24.16
N PHE A 644 20.07 -4.66 -24.50
CA PHE A 644 19.00 -5.64 -24.48
C PHE A 644 18.45 -5.91 -25.87
N THR A 645 18.19 -7.18 -26.17
CA THR A 645 17.36 -7.58 -27.32
C THR A 645 15.93 -7.76 -26.83
N ILE A 646 15.02 -6.87 -27.23
CA ILE A 646 13.61 -6.90 -26.84
C ILE A 646 12.79 -7.51 -27.97
N GLU A 647 12.27 -8.72 -27.74
CA GLU A 647 11.38 -9.43 -28.68
C GLU A 647 9.97 -9.53 -28.10
N ARG A 648 8.98 -8.97 -28.80
CA ARG A 648 7.57 -9.02 -28.39
C ARG A 648 6.91 -10.28 -28.92
N LYS A 649 6.35 -11.10 -28.04
CA LYS A 649 5.73 -12.39 -28.41
C LYS A 649 4.22 -12.37 -28.58
N LEU A 650 3.57 -11.22 -28.38
CA LEU A 650 2.11 -11.11 -28.52
C LEU A 650 1.68 -11.38 -29.96
N ILE A 651 0.71 -12.28 -30.13
CA ILE A 651 0.01 -12.53 -31.40
C ILE A 651 -1.45 -12.13 -31.19
N GLY A 652 -2.00 -11.28 -32.05
CA GLY A 652 -3.35 -10.73 -31.89
C GLY A 652 -3.37 -9.57 -30.89
N TYR A 653 -4.30 -9.62 -29.93
CA TYR A 653 -4.50 -8.58 -28.94
C TYR A 653 -4.57 -9.15 -27.52
N ALA A 654 -4.15 -8.35 -26.54
CA ALA A 654 -4.38 -8.57 -25.13
C ALA A 654 -5.34 -7.49 -24.61
N ILE A 655 -6.34 -7.90 -23.83
CA ILE A 655 -7.31 -7.03 -23.18
C ILE A 655 -7.08 -7.11 -21.68
N LYS A 656 -6.85 -5.96 -21.04
CA LYS A 656 -6.90 -5.79 -19.59
C LYS A 656 -8.34 -5.46 -19.20
N GLU A 657 -8.93 -6.26 -18.30
CA GLU A 657 -10.31 -6.12 -17.85
C GLU A 657 -10.36 -5.88 -16.33
N PRO A 658 -10.95 -4.77 -15.85
CA PRO A 658 -11.03 -4.48 -14.42
C PRO A 658 -12.05 -5.35 -13.69
N VAL A 659 -11.75 -5.72 -12.46
CA VAL A 659 -12.60 -6.52 -11.57
C VAL A 659 -13.12 -5.65 -10.44
N PHE A 660 -14.44 -5.61 -10.28
CA PHE A 660 -15.12 -4.79 -9.29
C PHE A 660 -15.71 -5.60 -8.14
N SER A 661 -15.66 -5.00 -6.95
CA SER A 661 -16.23 -5.56 -5.72
C SER A 661 -17.62 -5.03 -5.37
N HIS A 662 -18.41 -4.57 -6.36
CA HIS A 662 -19.75 -3.98 -6.12
C HIS A 662 -20.73 -4.89 -5.34
N HIS A 663 -20.58 -6.21 -5.43
CA HIS A 663 -21.39 -7.16 -4.67
C HIS A 663 -21.17 -7.07 -3.15
N LYS A 664 -20.09 -6.41 -2.70
CA LYS A 664 -19.82 -6.09 -1.30
C LYS A 664 -20.60 -4.86 -0.80
N PHE A 665 -21.09 -4.03 -1.73
CA PHE A 665 -21.79 -2.78 -1.46
C PHE A 665 -23.05 -2.71 -2.33
N PRO A 666 -24.05 -3.60 -2.10
CA PRO A 666 -25.26 -3.68 -2.92
C PRO A 666 -26.09 -2.39 -2.95
N GLU A 667 -25.95 -1.54 -1.93
CA GLU A 667 -26.57 -0.23 -1.82
C GLU A 667 -25.94 0.84 -2.73
N ILE A 668 -24.73 0.59 -3.24
CA ILE A 668 -24.01 1.53 -4.10
C ILE A 668 -24.39 1.29 -5.55
N GLN A 669 -24.73 2.37 -6.24
CA GLN A 669 -24.99 2.32 -7.67
C GLN A 669 -23.71 1.93 -8.44
N LYS A 670 -23.87 1.02 -9.41
CA LYS A 670 -22.78 0.58 -10.29
C LYS A 670 -22.55 1.64 -11.35
N GLU A 671 -21.74 2.63 -11.01
CA GLU A 671 -21.33 3.72 -11.89
C GLU A 671 -19.81 3.86 -11.94
N LEU A 672 -19.31 4.03 -13.15
CA LEU A 672 -17.94 4.35 -13.51
C LEU A 672 -17.84 5.86 -13.74
N GLY A 673 -16.71 6.42 -13.34
CA GLY A 673 -16.44 7.85 -13.47
C GLY A 673 -14.95 8.14 -13.26
N PRO A 674 -14.59 9.39 -12.94
CA PRO A 674 -13.19 9.81 -12.87
C PRO A 674 -12.43 9.28 -11.63
N GLU A 675 -13.14 8.66 -10.69
CA GLU A 675 -12.54 8.03 -9.50
C GLU A 675 -12.52 6.51 -9.63
N MET A 676 -11.34 5.90 -9.50
CA MET A 676 -11.14 4.45 -9.59
C MET A 676 -11.81 3.70 -8.42
N LYS A 677 -12.48 2.58 -8.73
CA LYS A 677 -13.19 1.69 -7.80
C LYS A 677 -12.88 0.20 -7.97
N SER A 678 -12.23 -0.20 -9.05
CA SER A 678 -11.81 -1.59 -9.28
C SER A 678 -10.78 -2.05 -8.25
N THR A 679 -10.81 -3.35 -7.96
CA THR A 679 -9.99 -3.99 -6.92
C THR A 679 -8.94 -4.94 -7.49
N GLY A 680 -8.91 -5.11 -8.81
CA GLY A 680 -8.00 -6.00 -9.52
C GLY A 680 -8.30 -6.01 -11.01
N GLU A 681 -7.60 -6.88 -11.74
CA GLU A 681 -7.70 -6.99 -13.19
C GLU A 681 -7.51 -8.43 -13.68
N ALA A 682 -7.98 -8.71 -14.89
CA ALA A 682 -7.76 -9.94 -15.62
C ALA A 682 -7.18 -9.64 -17.01
N ILE A 683 -6.41 -10.60 -17.55
CA ILE A 683 -5.83 -10.50 -18.89
C ILE A 683 -6.53 -11.51 -19.79
N ARG A 684 -7.04 -11.05 -20.92
CA ARG A 684 -7.62 -11.90 -21.95
C ARG A 684 -6.86 -11.75 -23.27
N PHE A 685 -6.47 -12.86 -23.86
CA PHE A 685 -5.84 -12.89 -25.17
C PHE A 685 -6.87 -13.26 -26.23
N ILE A 686 -6.94 -12.46 -27.29
CA ILE A 686 -7.83 -12.68 -28.43
C ILE A 686 -6.99 -12.68 -29.71
N LYS A 687 -7.43 -13.46 -30.70
CA LYS A 687 -6.72 -13.57 -31.98
C LYS A 687 -6.91 -12.32 -32.84
N ASP A 688 -8.14 -11.81 -32.87
CA ASP A 688 -8.58 -10.70 -33.70
C ASP A 688 -9.80 -10.02 -33.06
N LEU A 689 -10.17 -8.85 -33.59
CA LEU A 689 -11.28 -8.03 -33.08
C LEU A 689 -12.66 -8.60 -33.44
N GLU A 690 -12.74 -9.75 -34.14
CA GLU A 690 -14.00 -10.46 -34.37
C GLU A 690 -14.35 -11.38 -33.19
N ASP A 691 -13.49 -11.47 -32.16
CA ASP A 691 -13.77 -12.23 -30.94
C ASP A 691 -15.10 -11.76 -30.31
N PRO A 692 -16.04 -12.68 -30.04
CA PRO A 692 -17.35 -12.35 -29.48
C PRO A 692 -17.28 -11.55 -28.18
N HIS A 693 -16.22 -11.76 -27.39
CA HIS A 693 -16.05 -11.06 -26.13
C HIS A 693 -15.66 -9.60 -26.33
N PHE A 694 -14.73 -9.31 -27.26
CA PHE A 694 -14.37 -7.93 -27.59
C PHE A 694 -15.59 -7.18 -28.14
N ILE A 695 -16.35 -7.81 -29.04
CA ILE A 695 -17.58 -7.22 -29.59
C ILE A 695 -18.58 -6.88 -28.49
N GLN A 696 -18.76 -7.76 -27.50
CA GLN A 696 -19.65 -7.51 -26.38
C GLN A 696 -19.13 -6.37 -25.51
N LEU A 697 -17.86 -6.42 -25.11
CA LEU A 697 -17.22 -5.40 -24.26
C LEU A 697 -17.31 -4.00 -24.90
N TYR A 698 -17.04 -3.91 -26.20
CA TYR A 698 -17.13 -2.66 -26.96
C TYR A 698 -18.58 -2.14 -27.09
N LYS A 699 -19.59 -3.02 -27.17
CA LYS A 699 -21.00 -2.62 -27.14
C LYS A 699 -21.42 -2.05 -25.79
N GLU A 700 -20.79 -2.50 -24.71
CA GLU A 700 -21.12 -2.13 -23.33
C GLU A 700 -20.29 -0.95 -22.79
N LYS A 701 -19.39 -0.38 -23.60
CA LYS A 701 -18.42 0.68 -23.23
C LYS A 701 -18.99 1.94 -22.57
N SER A 702 -20.31 2.14 -22.63
CA SER A 702 -21.01 3.30 -22.07
C SER A 702 -22.13 2.91 -21.12
N MET A 703 -22.28 1.62 -20.78
CA MET A 703 -23.40 1.11 -19.98
C MET A 703 -23.39 1.65 -18.55
N TYR A 704 -22.21 1.85 -17.97
CA TYR A 704 -22.03 2.23 -16.57
C TYR A 704 -21.50 3.66 -16.37
N LEU A 705 -21.50 4.50 -17.41
CA LEU A 705 -21.10 5.90 -17.26
C LEU A 705 -22.00 6.61 -16.24
N SER A 706 -21.39 7.29 -15.27
CA SER A 706 -22.12 8.19 -14.37
C SER A 706 -22.84 9.27 -15.18
N LYS A 707 -24.07 9.60 -14.78
CA LYS A 707 -24.90 10.61 -15.46
C LYS A 707 -24.35 12.02 -15.37
#